data_AF-A0A1F8KQ73-F1
#
_entry.id   AF-A0A1F8KQ73-F1
#
_cell.length_a   1.000
_cell.length_b   1.000
_cell.length_c   1.000
_cell.angle_alpha   90.00
_cell.angle_beta   90.00
_cell.angle_gamma   90.00
#
_symmetry.space_group_name_H-M   'P 1'
#
loop_
_entity.id
_entity.type
_entity.pdbx_description
1 polymer ?
#
loop_
_entity_poly.entity_id
_entity_poly.type
_entity_poly.pdbx_seq_one_letter_code
_entity_poly.pdbx_strand_id
1 'polypeptide(L)'
;MKRLTLFFLLFALVFGIASPVKASDPIRVYYAGDTDLVKPALTLSGADVFTFVDDPSQADILFLNGVIPAPEILASILKSGTGLVLIMSANITQQDLETLLGIPLTITLKDDPVSLVSLEKVNDPIETDIIWNGSPQIRARLQITTPISSVGPLVSTYESGEWLLWSANNGKAFIFNAFLNSEDNPQFQDWAYYNYLIYYLGIRAHGQAPLSFADYPGSPVPHTSDKIALLGIMFALIVSTFVIFFFVRRFSLKHPEELDRIVSDRFLFENKVEKSNWENVGFHRPLGGFLVALSIGLILFIPLIIYQNLILPTYILPSAQALGIWGRVTQFFNLTWYFFDMGTSVAFIKYLSEYRVHDPKKGIQYGQLFIWWQALSGAIQVAIVISLATTLGPRSVYAIYIWSVVIHSIIQLPGFYQVMRHALTGFQRLDYSRFLDISLNVILPMLVQPIFVTIMFAWGKAHPIFGGSMGGLLGLGIAAYAAELMTFLVGFWLYKRAGYNARILFLAHFDWEIVKNSFKFGVFEMLGSAAWSAGQAAEIWITQARLINYAEIWGNWVLAQNFIFAFNVTQTLNDGVMPAISEAISNGKRILSQYYSVMAYKYNGLVSAFLGAVLLAVAPRFIIGASGVEFQRAAVYVIPLIIWGAIQFPSWVGDNVQLGSNKPYLKSILVFAEQVIRVIFAWILLRRFQVTALIIAYFIGLLAKGITAYFVNNKFCYPQRFYFWQSLGAPILTGLVHFGILSWVTSYIWKGDQITSVLIFLIGILPSFPLYMFFYGLFGGWDTGTLAELRQSVDLTGGVRWITNWGFYQPTALGARLSPINNRFPISIRDNALEEARQLTIEKVKL
;
A
#
# COMPACT_ATOMS: atom_id res chain seq x y z
N MET A 1 16.97 42.52 1.45
CA MET A 1 18.33 41.96 1.66
C MET A 1 18.74 41.93 3.13
N LYS A 2 18.70 43.04 3.90
CA LYS A 2 19.10 43.04 5.34
C LYS A 2 18.39 42.00 6.24
N ARG A 3 17.11 41.68 6.00
CA ARG A 3 16.37 40.64 6.76
C ARG A 3 16.75 39.19 6.42
N LEU A 4 17.29 38.93 5.23
CA LEU A 4 17.76 37.60 4.79
C LEU A 4 19.14 37.29 5.38
N THR A 5 20.02 38.29 5.48
CA THR A 5 21.33 38.16 6.14
C THR A 5 21.20 37.86 7.63
N LEU A 6 20.24 38.51 8.32
CA LEU A 6 19.99 38.26 9.74
C LEU A 6 19.50 36.81 9.98
N PHE A 7 18.74 36.26 9.02
CA PHE A 7 18.25 34.89 9.05
C PHE A 7 19.38 33.86 8.84
N PHE A 8 20.30 34.13 7.89
CA PHE A 8 21.50 33.30 7.67
C PHE A 8 22.50 33.37 8.83
N LEU A 9 22.63 34.51 9.51
CA LEU A 9 23.47 34.66 10.69
C LEU A 9 22.90 33.93 11.92
N LEU A 10 21.56 33.95 12.08
CA LEU A 10 20.88 33.14 13.09
C LEU A 10 21.06 31.64 12.79
N PHE A 11 21.04 31.25 11.51
CA PHE A 11 21.33 29.89 11.06
C PHE A 11 22.79 29.51 11.32
N ALA A 12 23.78 30.38 11.11
CA ALA A 12 25.17 30.07 11.46
C ALA A 12 25.39 29.92 12.97
N LEU A 13 24.67 30.70 13.79
CA LEU A 13 24.77 30.68 15.26
C LEU A 13 24.07 29.47 15.91
N VAL A 14 23.02 28.94 15.29
CA VAL A 14 22.35 27.70 15.76
C VAL A 14 23.16 26.44 15.39
N PHE A 15 24.08 26.53 14.42
CA PHE A 15 24.83 25.39 13.87
C PHE A 15 26.27 25.26 14.41
N GLY A 16 26.65 26.08 15.40
CA GLY A 16 28.02 26.18 15.91
C GLY A 16 28.28 25.54 17.28
N ILE A 17 27.54 24.50 17.70
CA ILE A 17 27.79 23.82 18.99
C ILE A 17 28.21 22.37 18.72
N ALA A 18 29.50 22.19 18.48
CA ALA A 18 30.14 20.88 18.64
C ALA A 18 30.27 20.62 20.15
N SER A 19 29.55 19.63 20.66
CA SER A 19 29.77 19.14 22.01
C SER A 19 31.13 18.44 22.07
N PRO A 20 31.98 18.73 23.07
CA PRO A 20 33.21 17.98 23.26
C PRO A 20 32.87 16.56 23.71
N VAL A 21 33.37 15.57 22.97
CA VAL A 21 33.35 14.17 23.39
C VAL A 21 34.28 14.07 24.61
N LYS A 22 33.73 13.70 25.76
CA LYS A 22 34.53 13.31 26.92
C LYS A 22 35.19 11.97 26.59
N ALA A 23 36.51 11.95 26.53
CA ALA A 23 37.28 10.71 26.50
C ALA A 23 37.07 9.97 27.84
N SER A 24 36.34 8.85 27.79
CA SER A 24 36.41 7.80 28.79
C SER A 24 37.43 6.76 28.33
N ASP A 25 38.11 6.09 29.26
CA ASP A 25 38.96 4.97 28.91
C ASP A 25 38.12 3.87 28.23
N PRO A 26 38.58 3.29 27.10
CA PRO A 26 37.82 2.28 26.38
C PRO A 26 37.75 0.98 27.19
N ILE A 27 36.60 0.30 27.11
CA ILE A 27 36.35 -0.95 27.81
C ILE A 27 37.13 -2.07 27.11
N ARG A 28 37.96 -2.80 27.85
CA ARG A 28 38.75 -3.92 27.30
C ARG A 28 37.91 -5.18 27.26
N VAL A 29 37.73 -5.74 26.06
CA VAL A 29 36.90 -6.91 25.80
C VAL A 29 37.79 -8.07 25.36
N TYR A 30 37.75 -9.16 26.12
CA TYR A 30 38.25 -10.45 25.62
C TYR A 30 37.13 -11.12 24.84
N TYR A 31 37.37 -11.38 23.55
CA TYR A 31 36.39 -11.99 22.65
C TYR A 31 36.80 -13.42 22.30
N ALA A 32 35.92 -14.39 22.54
CA ALA A 32 36.14 -15.78 22.12
C ALA A 32 34.93 -16.30 21.33
N GLY A 33 35.15 -16.77 20.11
CA GLY A 33 34.11 -17.31 19.24
C GLY A 33 34.29 -16.90 17.78
N ASP A 34 33.26 -17.17 16.98
CA ASP A 34 33.26 -16.86 15.55
C ASP A 34 33.23 -15.35 15.29
N THR A 35 33.95 -14.88 14.28
CA THR A 35 34.18 -13.44 14.03
C THR A 35 33.17 -12.80 13.09
N ASP A 36 32.23 -13.56 12.54
CA ASP A 36 31.57 -13.13 11.30
C ASP A 36 30.44 -12.11 11.49
N LEU A 37 29.82 -12.00 12.68
CA LEU A 37 28.65 -11.12 12.91
C LEU A 37 28.64 -10.40 14.27
N VAL A 38 28.88 -11.12 15.39
CA VAL A 38 28.85 -10.53 16.75
C VAL A 38 30.03 -9.59 16.99
N LYS A 39 31.25 -9.97 16.58
CA LYS A 39 32.45 -9.13 16.74
C LYS A 39 32.34 -7.83 15.93
N PRO A 40 31.90 -7.84 14.65
CA PRO A 40 31.57 -6.63 13.90
C PRO A 40 30.56 -5.72 14.63
N ALA A 41 29.51 -6.26 15.23
CA ALA A 41 28.52 -5.47 15.97
C ALA A 41 29.14 -4.70 17.15
N LEU A 42 30.11 -5.29 17.87
CA LEU A 42 30.87 -4.59 18.92
C LEU A 42 31.75 -3.49 18.33
N THR A 43 32.42 -3.73 17.20
CA THR A 43 33.31 -2.74 16.57
C THR A 43 32.56 -1.49 16.07
N LEU A 44 31.27 -1.59 15.76
CA LEU A 44 30.43 -0.45 15.34
C LEU A 44 30.32 0.65 16.40
N SER A 45 30.57 0.33 17.67
CA SER A 45 30.57 1.31 18.76
C SER A 45 31.80 2.24 18.72
N GLY A 46 32.81 1.90 17.91
CA GLY A 46 34.08 2.61 17.82
C GLY A 46 35.13 2.09 18.81
N ALA A 47 36.41 2.26 18.45
CA ALA A 47 37.53 1.86 19.29
C ALA A 47 37.62 2.65 20.62
N ASP A 48 36.97 3.82 20.66
CA ASP A 48 36.88 4.64 21.87
C ASP A 48 35.92 4.04 22.92
N VAL A 49 35.10 3.07 22.54
CA VAL A 49 34.16 2.36 23.44
C VAL A 49 34.69 0.97 23.81
N PHE A 50 35.03 0.16 22.80
CA PHE A 50 35.53 -1.19 23.01
C PHE A 50 36.92 -1.37 22.39
N THR A 51 37.85 -1.90 23.17
CA THR A 51 39.18 -2.35 22.70
C THR A 51 39.32 -3.84 22.95
N PHE A 52 39.83 -4.59 21.97
CA PHE A 52 39.96 -6.03 22.11
C PHE A 52 41.31 -6.40 22.71
N VAL A 53 41.30 -7.32 23.67
CA VAL A 53 42.51 -7.89 24.31
C VAL A 53 42.57 -9.40 24.08
N ASP A 54 43.78 -9.92 23.89
CA ASP A 54 44.00 -11.36 23.65
C ASP A 54 44.10 -12.15 24.97
N ASP A 55 44.45 -11.49 26.08
CA ASP A 55 44.56 -12.09 27.40
C ASP A 55 43.28 -11.82 28.23
N PRO A 56 42.52 -12.85 28.64
CA PRO A 56 41.30 -12.67 29.42
C PRO A 56 41.54 -12.01 30.78
N SER A 57 42.76 -12.06 31.34
CA SER A 57 43.10 -11.40 32.60
C SER A 57 43.17 -9.88 32.50
N GLN A 58 43.34 -9.34 31.28
CA GLN A 58 43.38 -7.91 31.01
C GLN A 58 42.01 -7.32 30.67
N ALA A 59 40.97 -8.16 30.59
CA ALA A 59 39.65 -7.78 30.14
C ALA A 59 38.77 -7.23 31.27
N ASP A 60 38.01 -6.18 30.96
CA ASP A 60 36.96 -5.65 31.81
C ASP A 60 35.63 -6.40 31.58
N ILE A 61 35.45 -6.98 30.37
CA ILE A 61 34.35 -7.88 30.01
C ILE A 61 34.88 -9.10 29.25
N LEU A 62 34.39 -10.28 29.62
CA LEU A 62 34.50 -11.51 28.83
C LEU A 62 33.29 -11.61 27.89
N PHE A 63 33.50 -11.53 26.58
CA PHE A 63 32.45 -11.70 25.58
C PHE A 63 32.64 -13.03 24.86
N LEU A 64 31.82 -14.01 25.22
CA LEU A 64 31.90 -15.39 24.77
C LEU A 64 30.77 -15.65 23.75
N ASN A 65 31.14 -15.92 22.50
CA ASN A 65 30.21 -16.20 21.41
C ASN A 65 30.24 -17.68 21.03
N GLY A 66 29.36 -18.47 21.64
CA GLY A 66 29.18 -19.88 21.32
C GLY A 66 30.32 -20.81 21.74
N VAL A 67 31.33 -20.31 22.46
CA VAL A 67 32.46 -21.09 22.98
C VAL A 67 32.86 -20.61 24.37
N ILE A 68 33.31 -21.52 25.23
CA ILE A 68 33.82 -21.22 26.58
C ILE A 68 35.24 -21.79 26.68
N PRO A 69 36.28 -21.00 26.34
CA PRO A 69 37.65 -21.49 26.43
C PRO A 69 38.10 -21.55 27.89
N ALA A 70 38.64 -22.69 28.32
CA ALA A 70 39.16 -22.91 29.69
C ALA A 70 38.20 -22.42 30.80
N PRO A 71 37.04 -23.09 31.00
CA PRO A 71 35.96 -22.64 31.90
C PRO A 71 36.43 -22.32 33.32
N GLU A 72 37.38 -23.09 33.87
CA GLU A 72 37.93 -22.92 35.21
C GLU A 72 38.69 -21.58 35.38
N ILE A 73 39.48 -21.19 34.38
CA ILE A 73 40.23 -19.93 34.38
C ILE A 73 39.25 -18.76 34.30
N LEU A 74 38.29 -18.81 33.36
CA LEU A 74 37.30 -17.76 33.20
C LEU A 74 36.41 -17.61 34.45
N ALA A 75 36.02 -18.72 35.10
CA ALA A 75 35.28 -18.68 36.35
C ALA A 75 36.04 -17.94 37.47
N SER A 76 37.37 -18.11 37.54
CA SER A 76 38.21 -17.38 38.50
C SER A 76 38.24 -15.87 38.22
N ILE A 77 38.29 -15.48 36.94
CA ILE A 77 38.26 -14.09 36.49
C ILE A 77 36.90 -13.46 36.78
N LEU A 78 35.80 -14.17 36.55
CA LEU A 78 34.45 -13.68 36.89
C LEU A 78 34.26 -13.44 38.39
N LYS A 79 34.84 -14.30 39.23
CA LYS A 79 34.87 -14.09 40.69
C LYS A 79 35.66 -12.85 41.11
N SER A 80 36.62 -12.39 40.29
CA SER A 80 37.36 -11.16 40.53
C SER A 80 36.59 -9.87 40.19
N GLY A 81 35.42 -10.00 39.54
CA GLY A 81 34.48 -8.89 39.29
C GLY A 81 34.34 -8.44 37.85
N THR A 82 35.02 -9.11 36.90
CA THR A 82 34.92 -8.92 35.44
C THR A 82 33.50 -9.25 34.95
N GLY A 83 32.99 -8.48 33.99
CA GLY A 83 31.68 -8.71 33.38
C GLY A 83 31.66 -9.93 32.44
N LEU A 84 30.48 -10.52 32.22
CA LEU A 84 30.28 -11.61 31.25
C LEU A 84 29.14 -11.29 30.28
N VAL A 85 29.37 -11.51 29.00
CA VAL A 85 28.31 -11.71 28.02
C VAL A 85 28.53 -13.06 27.35
N LEU A 86 27.55 -13.96 27.46
CA LEU A 86 27.60 -15.29 26.85
C LEU A 86 26.44 -15.45 25.86
N ILE A 87 26.78 -15.65 24.59
CA ILE A 87 25.84 -16.08 23.56
C ILE A 87 25.95 -17.59 23.43
N MET A 88 24.82 -18.29 23.56
CA MET A 88 24.80 -19.74 23.57
C MET A 88 24.99 -20.34 22.16
N SER A 89 25.45 -21.59 22.10
CA SER A 89 25.53 -22.39 20.88
C SER A 89 25.23 -23.86 21.21
N ALA A 90 25.02 -24.68 20.18
CA ALA A 90 24.85 -26.12 20.33
C ALA A 90 26.08 -26.84 20.93
N ASN A 91 27.26 -26.20 20.90
CA ASN A 91 28.52 -26.80 21.34
C ASN A 91 28.81 -26.58 22.83
N ILE A 92 28.05 -25.72 23.52
CA ILE A 92 28.24 -25.45 24.94
C ILE A 92 27.62 -26.57 25.76
N THR A 93 28.42 -27.23 26.59
CA THR A 93 27.94 -28.30 27.45
C THR A 93 27.40 -27.77 28.78
N GLN A 94 26.55 -28.56 29.44
CA GLN A 94 26.06 -28.24 30.79
C GLN A 94 27.22 -28.08 31.78
N GLN A 95 28.23 -28.96 31.72
CA GLN A 95 29.37 -28.94 32.63
C GLN A 95 30.20 -27.65 32.49
N ASP A 96 30.43 -27.17 31.27
CA ASP A 96 31.17 -25.93 31.02
C ASP A 96 30.43 -24.72 31.60
N LEU A 97 29.11 -24.67 31.41
CA LEU A 97 28.27 -23.57 31.87
C LEU A 97 28.13 -23.54 33.40
N GLU A 98 27.94 -24.70 34.04
CA GLU A 98 27.92 -24.84 35.49
C GLU A 98 29.26 -24.43 36.11
N THR A 99 30.38 -24.83 35.47
CA THR A 99 31.73 -24.45 35.91
C THR A 99 31.95 -22.95 35.81
N LEU A 100 31.51 -22.32 34.72
CA LEU A 100 31.67 -20.89 34.47
C LEU A 100 30.84 -20.02 35.44
N LEU A 101 29.56 -20.37 35.62
CA LEU A 101 28.61 -19.55 36.38
C LEU A 101 28.55 -19.91 37.87
N GLY A 102 28.90 -21.15 38.23
CA GLY A 102 28.75 -21.67 39.60
C GLY A 102 27.30 -21.87 40.03
N ILE A 103 26.37 -22.04 39.08
CA ILE A 103 24.93 -22.20 39.32
C ILE A 103 24.48 -23.56 38.75
N PRO A 104 23.74 -24.39 39.50
CA PRO A 104 23.18 -25.62 38.95
C PRO A 104 22.11 -25.31 37.89
N LEU A 105 22.18 -25.99 36.75
CA LEU A 105 21.27 -25.75 35.64
C LEU A 105 21.06 -26.99 34.77
N THR A 106 19.95 -27.04 34.05
CA THR A 106 19.68 -28.06 33.03
C THR A 106 19.55 -27.41 31.66
N ILE A 107 20.18 -28.00 30.64
CA ILE A 107 20.15 -27.52 29.25
C ILE A 107 19.29 -28.46 28.39
N THR A 108 18.39 -27.91 27.58
CA THR A 108 17.61 -28.66 26.58
C THR A 108 17.63 -27.95 25.23
N LEU A 109 17.94 -28.67 24.15
CA LEU A 109 17.94 -28.12 22.79
C LEU A 109 16.50 -27.97 22.24
N LYS A 110 16.23 -26.85 21.58
CA LYS A 110 14.94 -26.52 20.97
C LYS A 110 15.14 -25.90 19.58
N ASP A 111 14.23 -26.22 18.65
CA ASP A 111 14.20 -25.68 17.27
C ASP A 111 12.84 -25.11 16.85
N ASP A 112 11.81 -25.27 17.69
CA ASP A 112 10.48 -24.76 17.45
C ASP A 112 10.49 -23.22 17.42
N PRO A 113 9.71 -22.57 16.55
CA PRO A 113 9.71 -21.10 16.47
C PRO A 113 9.06 -20.49 17.71
N VAL A 114 9.77 -19.56 18.34
CA VAL A 114 9.29 -18.77 19.49
C VAL A 114 9.40 -17.27 19.23
N SER A 115 8.44 -16.53 19.75
CA SER A 115 8.34 -15.07 19.68
C SER A 115 8.81 -14.46 21.01
N LEU A 116 9.46 -13.29 20.97
CA LEU A 116 10.06 -12.70 22.17
C LEU A 116 9.18 -11.62 22.78
N VAL A 117 9.14 -11.59 24.11
CA VAL A 117 8.43 -10.59 24.90
C VAL A 117 9.28 -10.14 26.09
N SER A 118 9.15 -8.86 26.46
CA SER A 118 9.71 -8.33 27.69
C SER A 118 8.92 -8.82 28.90
N LEU A 119 9.56 -8.88 30.07
CA LEU A 119 8.92 -9.31 31.30
C LEU A 119 8.35 -8.09 32.04
N GLU A 120 7.02 -7.92 32.01
CA GLU A 120 6.37 -6.80 32.69
C GLU A 120 6.88 -6.63 34.14
N LYS A 121 7.41 -5.43 34.44
CA LYS A 121 7.90 -4.95 35.76
C LYS A 121 9.39 -5.17 36.05
N VAL A 122 10.22 -5.52 35.08
CA VAL A 122 11.68 -5.43 35.24
C VAL A 122 12.13 -4.00 34.92
N ASN A 123 12.65 -3.27 35.90
CA ASN A 123 13.07 -1.86 35.70
C ASN A 123 14.45 -1.78 35.04
N ASP A 124 14.56 -2.27 33.80
CA ASP A 124 15.80 -2.28 33.02
C ASP A 124 15.62 -1.54 31.67
N PRO A 125 16.55 -0.67 31.26
CA PRO A 125 16.45 0.08 30.00
C PRO A 125 16.31 -0.79 28.74
N ILE A 126 16.68 -2.07 28.80
CA ILE A 126 16.49 -3.02 27.71
C ILE A 126 15.01 -3.24 27.35
N GLU A 127 14.09 -2.97 28.28
CA GLU A 127 12.65 -3.06 28.03
C GLU A 127 12.10 -1.81 27.35
N THR A 128 12.71 -0.65 27.60
CA THR A 128 12.26 0.64 27.06
C THR A 128 12.89 0.98 25.71
N ASP A 129 14.14 0.59 25.50
CA ASP A 129 14.89 0.94 24.29
C ASP A 129 14.75 -0.11 23.18
N ILE A 130 14.42 -1.36 23.52
CA ILE A 130 14.23 -2.46 22.56
C ILE A 130 12.77 -2.90 22.55
N ILE A 131 12.19 -2.93 21.35
CA ILE A 131 10.81 -3.36 21.13
C ILE A 131 10.81 -4.86 20.81
N TRP A 132 10.82 -5.70 21.85
CA TRP A 132 10.95 -7.16 21.75
C TRP A 132 9.85 -7.84 20.93
N ASN A 133 8.61 -7.33 20.98
CA ASN A 133 7.50 -7.84 20.18
C ASN A 133 7.67 -7.61 18.66
N GLY A 134 8.64 -6.79 18.26
CA GLY A 134 9.02 -6.55 16.87
C GLY A 134 10.24 -7.38 16.42
N SER A 135 10.74 -8.27 17.27
CA SER A 135 11.85 -9.16 16.94
C SER A 135 11.41 -10.30 16.00
N PRO A 136 12.29 -10.78 15.11
CA PRO A 136 12.07 -12.01 14.36
C PRO A 136 11.96 -13.22 15.29
N GLN A 137 11.24 -14.25 14.85
CA GLN A 137 11.15 -15.50 15.60
C GLN A 137 12.51 -16.17 15.72
N ILE A 138 12.76 -16.75 16.89
CA ILE A 138 13.95 -17.55 17.17
C ILE A 138 13.57 -19.03 17.11
N ARG A 139 14.43 -19.84 16.50
CA ARG A 139 14.27 -21.28 16.36
C ARG A 139 15.33 -21.99 17.19
N ALA A 140 16.56 -22.06 16.67
CA ALA A 140 17.67 -22.75 17.30
C ALA A 140 18.12 -22.02 18.58
N ARG A 141 17.91 -22.68 19.73
CA ARG A 141 18.20 -22.15 21.06
C ARG A 141 18.37 -23.25 22.10
N LEU A 142 18.89 -22.88 23.28
CA LEU A 142 18.93 -23.72 24.46
C LEU A 142 17.93 -23.24 25.52
N GLN A 143 17.01 -24.12 25.93
CA GLN A 143 16.19 -23.90 27.10
C GLN A 143 17.02 -24.19 28.35
N ILE A 144 17.16 -23.20 29.24
CA ILE A 144 17.89 -23.32 30.49
C ILE A 144 16.91 -23.29 31.66
N THR A 145 17.01 -24.28 32.55
CA THR A 145 16.26 -24.31 33.81
C THR A 145 17.23 -24.16 34.97
N THR A 146 17.05 -23.13 35.79
CA THR A 146 17.94 -22.81 36.93
C THR A 146 17.15 -22.10 38.05
N PRO A 147 17.60 -22.15 39.33
CA PRO A 147 16.89 -21.48 40.42
C PRO A 147 16.80 -19.96 40.24
N ILE A 148 15.57 -19.43 40.23
CA ILE A 148 15.30 -17.99 40.03
C ILE A 148 15.95 -17.09 41.10
N SER A 149 16.26 -17.63 42.28
CA SER A 149 16.95 -16.89 43.35
C SER A 149 18.37 -16.45 42.97
N SER A 150 18.95 -17.04 41.93
CA SER A 150 20.34 -16.79 41.51
C SER A 150 20.45 -15.94 40.23
N VAL A 151 19.32 -15.61 39.59
CA VAL A 151 19.27 -14.98 38.27
C VAL A 151 18.13 -13.98 38.14
N GLY A 152 18.29 -12.97 37.29
CA GLY A 152 17.25 -12.01 36.93
C GLY A 152 16.85 -12.16 35.47
N PRO A 153 15.71 -12.78 35.14
CA PRO A 153 15.26 -12.91 33.76
C PRO A 153 14.85 -11.54 33.18
N LEU A 154 15.16 -11.30 31.91
CA LEU A 154 14.94 -10.02 31.23
C LEU A 154 13.98 -10.16 30.02
N VAL A 155 14.13 -11.24 29.25
CA VAL A 155 13.30 -11.52 28.07
C VAL A 155 12.87 -12.98 28.11
N SER A 156 11.60 -13.21 27.85
CA SER A 156 11.03 -14.56 27.76
C SER A 156 10.42 -14.80 26.38
N THR A 157 10.17 -16.07 26.08
CA THR A 157 9.36 -16.47 24.95
C THR A 157 7.87 -16.32 25.28
N TYR A 158 7.07 -15.97 24.28
CA TYR A 158 5.63 -15.83 24.44
C TYR A 158 4.93 -17.19 24.56
N GLU A 159 5.34 -18.15 23.75
CA GLU A 159 4.66 -19.45 23.61
C GLU A 159 4.96 -20.40 24.77
N SER A 160 6.21 -20.44 25.23
CA SER A 160 6.69 -21.41 26.24
C SER A 160 7.01 -20.77 27.60
N GLY A 161 7.14 -19.43 27.67
CA GLY A 161 7.53 -18.72 28.90
C GLY A 161 8.98 -18.96 29.33
N GLU A 162 9.80 -19.58 28.49
CA GLU A 162 11.20 -19.85 28.78
C GLU A 162 12.02 -18.56 28.70
N TRP A 163 13.09 -18.47 29.49
CA TRP A 163 13.96 -17.30 29.46
C TRP A 163 14.89 -17.39 28.25
N LEU A 164 14.93 -16.30 27.49
CA LEU A 164 15.85 -16.17 26.37
C LEU A 164 17.05 -15.29 26.72
N LEU A 165 16.80 -14.21 27.47
CA LEU A 165 17.84 -13.34 27.99
C LEU A 165 17.66 -13.21 29.49
N TRP A 166 18.73 -13.48 30.23
CA TRP A 166 18.72 -13.40 31.68
C TRP A 166 20.08 -12.95 32.19
N SER A 167 20.06 -12.38 33.39
CA SER A 167 21.24 -11.86 34.07
C SER A 167 21.58 -12.69 35.30
N ALA A 168 22.86 -12.75 35.66
CA ALA A 168 23.38 -13.39 36.85
C ALA A 168 24.45 -12.49 37.51
N ASN A 169 24.96 -12.92 38.66
CA ASN A 169 26.03 -12.24 39.38
C ASN A 169 25.76 -10.73 39.60
N ASN A 170 24.59 -10.43 40.19
CA ASN A 170 24.10 -9.06 40.43
C ASN A 170 24.05 -8.15 39.19
N GLY A 171 23.77 -8.73 38.01
CA GLY A 171 23.61 -7.97 36.75
C GLY A 171 24.91 -7.69 36.01
N LYS A 172 26.01 -8.38 36.35
CA LYS A 172 27.30 -8.31 35.63
C LYS A 172 27.49 -9.43 34.60
N ALA A 173 26.70 -10.48 34.67
CA ALA A 173 26.71 -11.57 33.70
C ALA A 173 25.39 -11.61 32.93
N PHE A 174 25.43 -11.59 31.60
CA PHE A 174 24.28 -11.71 30.73
C PHE A 174 24.39 -12.93 29.83
N ILE A 175 23.36 -13.76 29.81
CA ILE A 175 23.32 -15.00 29.03
C ILE A 175 22.17 -14.91 28.04
N PHE A 176 22.50 -15.06 26.76
CA PHE A 176 21.55 -15.07 25.66
C PHE A 176 21.46 -16.48 25.06
N ASN A 177 20.30 -17.11 25.22
CA ASN A 177 20.10 -18.53 24.99
C ASN A 177 19.95 -18.93 23.51
N ALA A 178 19.79 -17.96 22.61
CA ALA A 178 19.65 -18.22 21.17
C ALA A 178 20.99 -18.30 20.46
N PHE A 179 21.03 -19.08 19.37
CA PHE A 179 22.22 -19.23 18.56
C PHE A 179 22.32 -18.09 17.55
N LEU A 180 23.52 -17.52 17.42
CA LEU A 180 23.82 -16.38 16.54
C LEU A 180 24.99 -16.66 15.60
N ASN A 181 25.21 -17.93 15.23
CA ASN A 181 26.14 -18.27 14.15
C ASN A 181 25.50 -17.92 12.78
N SER A 182 26.26 -18.01 11.69
CA SER A 182 25.80 -17.57 10.36
C SER A 182 24.63 -18.39 9.78
N GLU A 183 24.40 -19.62 10.26
CA GLU A 183 23.35 -20.52 9.78
C GLU A 183 22.07 -20.44 10.64
N ASP A 184 22.22 -20.14 11.92
CA ASP A 184 21.14 -20.12 12.91
C ASP A 184 20.57 -18.71 13.11
N ASN A 185 19.24 -18.63 13.07
CA ASN A 185 18.48 -17.38 13.28
C ASN A 185 18.99 -16.17 12.47
N PRO A 186 19.32 -16.28 11.16
CA PRO A 186 19.90 -15.18 10.38
C PRO A 186 18.98 -13.95 10.32
N GLN A 187 17.66 -14.17 10.37
CA GLN A 187 16.69 -13.08 10.41
C GLN A 187 16.81 -12.22 11.67
N PHE A 188 17.12 -12.82 12.83
CA PHE A 188 17.32 -12.10 14.08
C PHE A 188 18.58 -11.23 14.05
N GLN A 189 19.59 -11.65 13.30
CA GLN A 189 20.85 -10.91 13.12
C GLN A 189 20.68 -9.71 12.17
N ASP A 190 19.73 -9.83 11.22
CA ASP A 190 19.29 -8.74 10.35
C ASP A 190 18.33 -7.73 11.04
N TRP A 191 17.97 -7.98 12.30
CA TRP A 191 17.03 -7.15 13.04
C TRP A 191 17.63 -5.77 13.36
N ALA A 192 16.86 -4.70 13.19
CA ALA A 192 17.32 -3.32 13.42
C ALA A 192 17.88 -3.04 14.82
N TYR A 193 17.47 -3.81 15.84
CA TYR A 193 17.98 -3.69 17.21
C TYR A 193 19.16 -4.63 17.52
N TYR A 194 19.57 -5.51 16.60
CA TYR A 194 20.63 -6.50 16.84
C TYR A 194 21.95 -5.86 17.29
N ASN A 195 22.46 -4.90 16.52
CA ASN A 195 23.70 -4.21 16.86
C ASN A 195 23.61 -3.49 18.21
N TYR A 196 22.44 -2.90 18.51
CA TYR A 196 22.21 -2.23 19.78
C TYR A 196 22.14 -3.22 20.94
N LEU A 197 21.53 -4.39 20.77
CA LEU A 197 21.48 -5.44 21.78
C LEU A 197 22.89 -5.90 22.15
N ILE A 198 23.76 -6.17 21.16
CA ILE A 198 25.14 -6.61 21.42
C ILE A 198 25.94 -5.53 22.18
N TYR A 199 25.84 -4.27 21.75
CA TYR A 199 26.42 -3.12 22.44
C TYR A 199 25.89 -3.00 23.88
N TYR A 200 24.56 -3.07 24.04
CA TYR A 200 23.86 -2.93 25.32
C TYR A 200 24.37 -3.95 26.34
N LEU A 201 24.44 -5.22 25.94
CA LEU A 201 24.92 -6.31 26.80
C LEU A 201 26.37 -6.07 27.24
N GLY A 202 27.24 -5.62 26.32
CA GLY A 202 28.62 -5.27 26.65
C GLY A 202 28.71 -4.15 27.69
N ILE A 203 28.10 -2.99 27.43
CA ILE A 203 28.15 -1.84 28.34
C ILE A 203 27.58 -2.17 29.73
N ARG A 204 26.47 -2.92 29.75
CA ARG A 204 25.83 -3.34 31.01
C ARG A 204 26.66 -4.37 31.77
N ALA A 205 27.33 -5.31 31.10
CA ALA A 205 28.22 -6.27 31.76
C ALA A 205 29.39 -5.58 32.49
N HIS A 206 29.89 -4.47 31.94
CA HIS A 206 30.86 -3.60 32.61
C HIS A 206 30.28 -2.81 33.80
N GLY A 207 28.96 -2.63 33.85
CA GLY A 207 28.25 -1.87 34.88
C GLY A 207 28.03 -0.39 34.54
N GLN A 208 28.22 0.01 33.29
CA GLN A 208 27.90 1.36 32.81
C GLN A 208 26.46 1.44 32.29
N ALA A 209 25.92 2.66 32.23
CA ALA A 209 24.62 2.92 31.62
C ALA A 209 24.79 3.07 30.09
N PRO A 210 24.10 2.26 29.28
CA PRO A 210 24.18 2.36 27.82
C PRO A 210 23.52 3.66 27.33
N LEU A 211 24.08 4.21 26.26
CA LEU A 211 23.40 5.21 25.43
C LEU A 211 22.04 4.67 24.97
N SER A 212 21.06 5.55 24.81
CA SER A 212 19.77 5.17 24.22
C SER A 212 19.94 4.66 22.78
N PHE A 213 18.97 3.88 22.28
CA PHE A 213 18.98 3.41 20.89
C PHE A 213 19.15 4.56 19.87
N ALA A 214 18.53 5.72 20.16
CA ALA A 214 18.59 6.89 19.30
C ALA A 214 19.97 7.54 19.25
N ASP A 215 20.74 7.47 20.34
CA ASP A 215 22.05 8.12 20.47
C ASP A 215 23.21 7.14 20.19
N TYR A 216 22.95 5.83 20.08
CA TYR A 216 23.93 4.82 19.69
C TYR A 216 24.38 5.01 18.23
N PRO A 217 25.68 5.24 17.93
CA PRO A 217 26.14 5.52 16.56
C PRO A 217 25.86 4.38 15.56
N GLY A 218 25.80 3.13 16.04
CA GLY A 218 25.52 1.97 15.21
C GLY A 218 24.03 1.68 14.98
N SER A 219 23.11 2.54 15.46
CA SER A 219 21.68 2.36 15.21
C SER A 219 21.28 2.90 13.82
N PRO A 220 20.36 2.21 13.12
CA PRO A 220 19.88 2.61 11.80
C PRO A 220 18.83 3.73 11.91
N VAL A 221 19.18 4.86 12.52
CA VAL A 221 18.35 6.06 12.61
C VAL A 221 19.13 7.28 12.11
N PRO A 222 18.48 8.36 11.67
CA PRO A 222 19.17 9.58 11.28
C PRO A 222 19.91 10.20 12.46
N HIS A 223 21.23 10.32 12.34
CA HIS A 223 22.07 10.97 13.34
C HIS A 223 22.17 12.48 13.08
N THR A 224 22.96 13.21 13.88
CA THR A 224 23.00 14.68 13.84
C THR A 224 23.38 15.23 12.46
N SER A 225 24.35 14.62 11.78
CA SER A 225 24.76 14.96 10.41
C SER A 225 23.62 14.74 9.41
N ASP A 226 22.98 13.57 9.46
CA ASP A 226 21.88 13.20 8.56
C ASP A 226 20.68 14.10 8.77
N LYS A 227 20.33 14.39 10.03
CA LYS A 227 19.26 15.30 10.40
C LYS A 227 19.51 16.70 9.85
N ILE A 228 20.71 17.24 10.00
CA ILE A 228 21.08 18.55 9.45
C ILE A 228 20.98 18.54 7.91
N ALA A 229 21.51 17.50 7.26
CA ALA A 229 21.48 17.36 5.81
C ALA A 229 20.03 17.29 5.31
N LEU A 230 19.19 16.42 5.89
CA LEU A 230 17.79 16.25 5.53
C LEU A 230 17.00 17.55 5.74
N LEU A 231 17.15 18.24 6.87
CA LEU A 231 16.50 19.52 7.12
C LEU A 231 16.96 20.60 6.13
N GLY A 232 18.25 20.64 5.80
CA GLY A 232 18.80 21.53 4.78
C GLY A 232 18.22 21.28 3.39
N ILE A 233 18.12 20.01 2.98
CA ILE A 233 17.51 19.60 1.71
C ILE A 233 16.02 19.98 1.69
N MET A 234 15.29 19.74 2.79
CA MET A 234 13.87 20.09 2.90
C MET A 234 13.64 21.60 2.80
N PHE A 235 14.50 22.40 3.44
CA PHE A 235 14.45 23.85 3.32
C PHE A 235 14.72 24.31 1.88
N ALA A 236 15.76 23.77 1.24
CA ALA A 236 16.09 24.07 -0.15
C ALA A 236 14.96 23.68 -1.12
N LEU A 237 14.30 22.55 -0.88
CA LEU A 237 13.15 22.07 -1.64
C LEU A 237 11.96 23.05 -1.55
N ILE A 238 11.60 23.48 -0.33
CA ILE A 238 10.52 24.47 -0.15
C ILE A 238 10.87 25.76 -0.88
N VAL A 239 12.05 26.33 -0.61
CA VAL A 239 12.47 27.61 -1.21
C VAL A 239 12.49 27.51 -2.73
N SER A 240 13.11 26.48 -3.28
CA SER A 240 13.19 26.29 -4.74
C SER A 240 11.81 26.13 -5.39
N THR A 241 10.90 25.35 -4.79
CA THR A 241 9.55 25.14 -5.32
C THR A 241 8.74 26.43 -5.36
N PHE A 242 8.78 27.22 -4.27
CA PHE A 242 8.09 28.51 -4.20
C PHE A 242 8.70 29.54 -5.16
N VAL A 243 10.03 29.56 -5.32
CA VAL A 243 10.72 30.43 -6.28
C VAL A 243 10.33 30.06 -7.71
N ILE A 244 10.33 28.78 -8.06
CA ILE A 244 9.91 28.28 -9.38
C ILE A 244 8.45 28.66 -9.65
N PHE A 245 7.55 28.44 -8.68
CA PHE A 245 6.15 28.89 -8.79
C PHE A 245 6.03 30.38 -9.05
N PHE A 246 6.75 31.22 -8.29
CA PHE A 246 6.69 32.66 -8.47
C PHE A 246 7.11 33.10 -9.88
N PHE A 247 8.20 32.54 -10.42
CA PHE A 247 8.65 32.86 -11.77
C PHE A 247 7.70 32.35 -12.84
N VAL A 248 7.21 31.11 -12.73
CA VAL A 248 6.24 30.57 -13.68
C VAL A 248 4.92 31.33 -13.64
N ARG A 249 4.41 31.65 -12.45
CA ARG A 249 3.21 32.48 -12.29
C ARG A 249 3.37 33.85 -12.94
N ARG A 250 4.51 34.50 -12.74
CA ARG A 250 4.81 35.79 -13.37
C ARG A 250 4.88 35.68 -14.90
N PHE A 251 5.43 34.59 -15.43
CA PHE A 251 5.47 34.32 -16.87
C PHE A 251 4.06 34.07 -17.43
N SER A 252 3.28 33.20 -16.79
CA SER A 252 1.91 32.87 -17.20
C SER A 252 0.99 34.09 -17.23
N LEU A 253 1.07 34.97 -16.22
CA LEU A 253 0.27 36.20 -16.21
C LEU A 253 0.67 37.20 -17.31
N LYS A 254 1.91 37.14 -17.79
CA LYS A 254 2.38 37.98 -18.90
C LYS A 254 2.02 37.41 -20.27
N HIS A 255 1.79 36.10 -20.37
CA HIS A 255 1.59 35.39 -21.64
C HIS A 255 0.28 34.57 -21.63
N PRO A 256 -0.88 35.24 -21.49
CA PRO A 256 -2.18 34.56 -21.48
C PRO A 256 -2.48 33.83 -22.80
N GLU A 257 -1.88 34.24 -23.92
CA GLU A 257 -2.01 33.61 -25.24
C GLU A 257 -1.49 32.17 -25.29
N GLU A 258 -0.63 31.76 -24.35
CA GLU A 258 -0.18 30.37 -24.27
C GLU A 258 -1.33 29.41 -23.94
N LEU A 259 -2.42 29.87 -23.31
CA LEU A 259 -3.62 29.07 -23.06
C LEU A 259 -4.35 28.65 -24.35
N ASP A 260 -4.10 29.34 -25.46
CA ASP A 260 -4.73 29.03 -26.75
C ASP A 260 -4.06 27.82 -27.43
N ARG A 261 -2.85 27.45 -26.98
CA ARG A 261 -2.01 26.42 -27.60
C ARG A 261 -2.20 25.04 -26.95
N ILE A 262 -3.44 24.63 -26.73
CA ILE A 262 -3.78 23.32 -26.12
C ILE A 262 -3.30 22.17 -27.01
N VAL A 263 -3.41 22.34 -28.33
CA VAL A 263 -2.91 21.40 -29.33
C VAL A 263 -1.59 21.95 -29.89
N SER A 264 -0.55 21.11 -29.86
CA SER A 264 0.78 21.46 -30.39
C SER A 264 1.01 20.93 -31.80
N ASP A 265 0.42 19.77 -32.13
CA ASP A 265 0.47 19.17 -33.46
C ASP A 265 -0.96 18.88 -33.93
N ARG A 266 -1.45 19.77 -34.79
CA ARG A 266 -2.83 19.71 -35.29
C ARG A 266 -3.07 18.48 -36.17
N PHE A 267 -2.11 18.09 -36.99
CA PHE A 267 -2.26 16.94 -37.88
C PHE A 267 -2.32 15.62 -37.09
N LEU A 268 -1.43 15.45 -36.10
CA LEU A 268 -1.47 14.29 -35.21
C LEU A 268 -2.75 14.25 -34.37
N PHE A 269 -3.17 15.40 -33.85
CA PHE A 269 -4.40 15.53 -33.06
C PHE A 269 -5.64 15.17 -33.89
N GLU A 270 -5.77 15.73 -35.10
CA GLU A 270 -6.87 15.46 -36.01
C GLU A 270 -7.00 13.96 -36.32
N ASN A 271 -5.87 13.29 -36.58
CA ASN A 271 -5.89 11.88 -36.98
C ASN A 271 -6.10 10.91 -35.80
N LYS A 272 -5.57 11.22 -34.61
CA LYS A 272 -5.62 10.29 -33.46
C LYS A 272 -6.73 10.56 -32.47
N VAL A 273 -7.21 11.80 -32.41
CA VAL A 273 -8.22 12.24 -31.46
C VAL A 273 -9.47 12.67 -32.21
N GLU A 274 -9.42 13.73 -33.03
CA GLU A 274 -10.63 14.35 -33.60
C GLU A 274 -11.42 13.39 -34.51
N LYS A 275 -10.74 12.69 -35.42
CA LYS A 275 -11.37 11.70 -36.32
C LYS A 275 -11.66 10.35 -35.65
N SER A 276 -11.22 10.18 -34.41
CA SER A 276 -11.40 8.91 -33.70
C SER A 276 -12.77 8.84 -33.03
N ASN A 277 -13.29 7.62 -32.87
CA ASN A 277 -14.53 7.39 -32.13
C ASN A 277 -14.47 7.80 -30.64
N TRP A 278 -13.27 8.11 -30.12
CA TRP A 278 -13.11 8.69 -28.78
C TRP A 278 -13.65 10.11 -28.68
N GLU A 279 -13.76 10.86 -29.79
CA GLU A 279 -14.28 12.24 -29.75
C GLU A 279 -15.81 12.30 -29.78
N ASN A 280 -16.47 11.25 -30.29
CA ASN A 280 -17.93 11.10 -30.26
C ASN A 280 -18.41 10.82 -28.83
N VAL A 281 -19.36 11.60 -28.32
CA VAL A 281 -19.93 11.42 -26.97
C VAL A 281 -20.75 10.13 -26.92
N GLY A 282 -20.58 9.36 -25.85
CA GLY A 282 -21.30 8.11 -25.64
C GLY A 282 -20.63 7.20 -24.60
N PHE A 283 -21.35 6.16 -24.18
CA PHE A 283 -20.86 5.24 -23.13
C PHE A 283 -19.77 4.29 -23.66
N HIS A 284 -19.57 4.24 -24.97
CA HIS A 284 -18.48 3.49 -25.58
C HIS A 284 -17.08 3.98 -25.13
N ARG A 285 -16.92 5.25 -24.70
CA ARG A 285 -15.62 5.72 -24.18
C ARG A 285 -15.30 5.11 -22.81
N PRO A 286 -16.12 5.26 -21.75
CA PRO A 286 -15.90 4.57 -20.46
C PRO A 286 -15.74 3.06 -20.61
N LEU A 287 -16.58 2.45 -21.44
CA LEU A 287 -16.54 1.01 -21.67
C LEU A 287 -15.27 0.57 -22.39
N GLY A 288 -14.82 1.28 -23.43
CA GLY A 288 -13.58 0.98 -24.14
C GLY A 288 -12.37 1.00 -23.22
N GLY A 289 -12.26 2.03 -22.35
CA GLY A 289 -11.20 2.10 -21.34
C GLY A 289 -11.27 0.97 -20.33
N PHE A 290 -12.47 0.64 -19.86
CA PHE A 290 -12.70 -0.49 -18.96
C PHE A 290 -12.29 -1.84 -19.58
N LEU A 291 -12.62 -2.09 -20.85
CA LEU A 291 -12.25 -3.32 -21.55
C LEU A 291 -10.73 -3.47 -21.71
N VAL A 292 -10.01 -2.36 -21.93
CA VAL A 292 -8.53 -2.35 -21.93
C VAL A 292 -8.01 -2.75 -20.56
N ALA A 293 -8.50 -2.11 -19.50
CA ALA A 293 -8.07 -2.38 -18.13
C ALA A 293 -8.35 -3.81 -17.70
N LEU A 294 -9.56 -4.30 -17.95
CA LEU A 294 -9.98 -5.65 -17.60
C LEU A 294 -9.16 -6.69 -18.37
N SER A 295 -8.94 -6.53 -19.68
CA SER A 295 -8.20 -7.51 -20.47
C SER A 295 -6.74 -7.62 -20.08
N ILE A 296 -6.08 -6.49 -19.88
CA ILE A 296 -4.68 -6.48 -19.43
C ILE A 296 -4.60 -6.99 -17.99
N GLY A 297 -5.52 -6.55 -17.13
CA GLY A 297 -5.61 -7.00 -15.74
C GLY A 297 -5.75 -8.51 -15.62
N LEU A 298 -6.66 -9.13 -16.38
CA LEU A 298 -6.85 -10.59 -16.40
C LEU A 298 -5.57 -11.34 -16.77
N ILE A 299 -4.77 -10.81 -17.70
CA ILE A 299 -3.51 -11.44 -18.14
C ILE A 299 -2.40 -11.23 -17.12
N LEU A 300 -2.24 -10.01 -16.60
CA LEU A 300 -1.15 -9.66 -15.69
C LEU A 300 -1.39 -10.10 -14.25
N PHE A 301 -2.63 -10.46 -13.88
CA PHE A 301 -2.96 -10.89 -12.52
C PHE A 301 -2.11 -12.09 -12.07
N ILE A 302 -1.92 -13.10 -12.92
CA ILE A 302 -1.18 -14.31 -12.58
C ILE A 302 0.32 -14.00 -12.39
N PRO A 303 1.02 -13.36 -13.35
CA PRO A 303 2.39 -12.90 -13.14
C PRO A 303 2.55 -12.01 -11.89
N LEU A 304 1.59 -11.13 -11.61
CA LEU A 304 1.61 -10.26 -10.44
C LEU A 304 1.55 -11.05 -9.13
N ILE A 305 0.65 -12.03 -9.02
CA ILE A 305 0.54 -12.87 -7.82
C ILE A 305 1.80 -13.70 -7.60
N ILE A 306 2.35 -14.31 -8.66
CA ILE A 306 3.62 -15.05 -8.59
C ILE A 306 4.74 -14.10 -8.13
N TYR A 307 4.80 -12.91 -8.72
CA TYR A 307 5.81 -11.94 -8.37
C TYR A 307 5.72 -11.50 -6.89
N GLN A 308 4.53 -11.11 -6.43
CA GLN A 308 4.33 -10.59 -5.06
C GLN A 308 4.47 -11.65 -3.97
N ASN A 309 4.04 -12.90 -4.22
CA ASN A 309 3.99 -13.94 -3.18
C ASN A 309 5.17 -14.90 -3.22
N LEU A 310 5.92 -14.97 -4.33
CA LEU A 310 7.05 -15.88 -4.49
C LEU A 310 8.33 -15.12 -4.85
N ILE A 311 8.35 -14.37 -5.95
CA ILE A 311 9.60 -13.78 -6.46
C ILE A 311 10.16 -12.74 -5.48
N LEU A 312 9.33 -11.77 -5.10
CA LEU A 312 9.73 -10.69 -4.21
C LEU A 312 10.13 -11.19 -2.80
N PRO A 313 9.29 -11.92 -2.06
CA PRO A 313 9.59 -12.29 -0.67
C PRO A 313 10.57 -13.47 -0.54
N THR A 314 10.77 -14.30 -1.56
CA THR A 314 11.68 -15.46 -1.46
C THR A 314 13.04 -15.20 -2.12
N TYR A 315 13.09 -14.48 -3.23
CA TYR A 315 14.31 -14.36 -4.03
C TYR A 315 14.92 -12.96 -4.04
N ILE A 316 14.10 -11.90 -3.97
CA ILE A 316 14.59 -10.51 -4.08
C ILE A 316 14.83 -9.90 -2.69
N LEU A 317 13.86 -10.04 -1.79
CA LEU A 317 13.89 -9.50 -0.42
C LEU A 317 13.40 -10.57 0.56
N PRO A 318 14.27 -11.51 0.98
CA PRO A 318 13.94 -12.57 1.93
C PRO A 318 13.83 -12.06 3.37
N SER A 319 13.04 -11.00 3.58
CA SER A 319 12.85 -10.35 4.87
C SER A 319 11.37 -9.97 5.07
N ALA A 320 10.67 -10.79 5.86
CA ALA A 320 9.30 -10.51 6.26
C ALA A 320 9.19 -9.20 7.06
N GLN A 321 10.23 -8.85 7.81
CA GLN A 321 10.29 -7.60 8.58
C GLN A 321 10.29 -6.38 7.64
N ALA A 322 11.16 -6.37 6.62
CA ALA A 322 11.26 -5.25 5.68
C ALA A 322 9.93 -5.01 4.94
N LEU A 323 9.29 -6.09 4.47
CA LEU A 323 7.97 -6.04 3.84
C LEU A 323 6.88 -5.56 4.82
N GLY A 324 6.93 -6.01 6.07
CA GLY A 324 6.00 -5.60 7.13
C GLY A 324 6.12 -4.11 7.47
N ILE A 325 7.34 -3.60 7.62
CA ILE A 325 7.60 -2.16 7.87
C ILE A 325 7.08 -1.33 6.70
N TRP A 326 7.44 -1.70 5.47
CA TRP A 326 6.97 -1.02 4.26
C TRP A 326 5.44 -0.98 4.14
N GLY A 327 4.79 -2.12 4.40
CA GLY A 327 3.33 -2.24 4.38
C GLY A 327 2.64 -1.32 5.39
N ARG A 328 3.13 -1.29 6.64
CA ARG A 328 2.58 -0.40 7.69
C ARG A 328 2.75 1.08 7.35
N VAL A 329 3.94 1.47 6.86
CA VAL A 329 4.21 2.86 6.46
C VAL A 329 3.28 3.28 5.34
N THR A 330 3.15 2.46 4.29
CA THR A 330 2.23 2.72 3.18
C THR A 330 0.78 2.90 3.67
N GLN A 331 0.31 2.02 4.56
CA GLN A 331 -1.04 2.09 5.11
C GLN A 331 -1.28 3.36 5.95
N PHE A 332 -0.36 3.72 6.83
CA PHE A 332 -0.46 4.92 7.67
C PHE A 332 -0.52 6.19 6.81
N PHE A 333 0.32 6.25 5.79
CA PHE A 333 0.44 7.44 4.95
C PHE A 333 -0.73 7.64 3.99
N ASN A 334 -1.50 6.60 3.65
CA ASN A 334 -2.70 6.75 2.81
C ASN A 334 -3.65 7.84 3.34
N LEU A 335 -3.97 7.84 4.64
CA LEU A 335 -4.83 8.87 5.26
C LEU A 335 -4.20 10.26 5.15
N THR A 336 -2.91 10.36 5.46
CA THR A 336 -2.16 11.62 5.43
C THR A 336 -2.15 12.20 4.01
N TRP A 337 -1.92 11.36 3.00
CA TRP A 337 -1.84 11.78 1.61
C TRP A 337 -3.20 12.23 1.06
N TYR A 338 -4.28 11.51 1.39
CA TYR A 338 -5.62 11.98 1.04
C TYR A 338 -5.92 13.36 1.63
N PHE A 339 -5.54 13.60 2.89
CA PHE A 339 -5.77 14.89 3.53
C PHE A 339 -5.06 16.05 2.80
N PHE A 340 -3.81 15.88 2.39
CA PHE A 340 -3.05 16.95 1.71
C PHE A 340 -3.38 17.11 0.22
N ASP A 341 -3.86 16.06 -0.47
CA ASP A 341 -4.35 16.15 -1.86
C ASP A 341 -5.51 17.15 -1.98
N MET A 342 -6.29 17.31 -0.90
CA MET A 342 -7.49 18.17 -0.83
C MET A 342 -8.48 17.89 -1.97
N GLY A 343 -8.49 16.68 -2.52
CA GLY A 343 -9.34 16.25 -3.64
C GLY A 343 -9.09 17.02 -4.96
N THR A 344 -7.94 17.68 -5.10
CA THR A 344 -7.62 18.52 -6.27
C THR A 344 -7.46 17.70 -7.55
N SER A 345 -6.99 16.45 -7.43
CA SER A 345 -6.90 15.48 -8.53
C SER A 345 -8.27 15.16 -9.15
N VAL A 346 -9.27 14.88 -8.31
CA VAL A 346 -10.65 14.56 -8.73
C VAL A 346 -11.34 15.81 -9.28
N ALA A 347 -11.13 16.97 -8.64
CA ALA A 347 -11.63 18.25 -9.12
C ALA A 347 -11.10 18.55 -10.54
N PHE A 348 -9.81 18.32 -10.79
CA PHE A 348 -9.21 18.48 -12.11
C PHE A 348 -9.92 17.63 -13.17
N ILE A 349 -10.10 16.32 -12.93
CA ILE A 349 -10.79 15.43 -13.87
C ILE A 349 -12.21 15.94 -14.16
N LYS A 350 -12.97 16.26 -13.11
CA LYS A 350 -14.36 16.69 -13.19
C LYS A 350 -14.52 17.98 -13.98
N TYR A 351 -13.74 19.01 -13.64
CA TYR A 351 -13.88 20.33 -14.28
C TYR A 351 -13.25 20.36 -15.67
N LEU A 352 -12.20 19.58 -15.93
CA LEU A 352 -11.69 19.42 -17.30
C LEU A 352 -12.75 18.77 -18.20
N SER A 353 -13.46 17.75 -17.72
CA SER A 353 -14.50 17.09 -18.52
C SER A 353 -15.77 17.93 -18.69
N GLU A 354 -16.07 18.82 -17.75
CA GLU A 354 -17.15 19.83 -17.89
C GLU A 354 -16.77 20.90 -18.93
N TYR A 355 -15.62 21.54 -18.74
CA TYR A 355 -15.26 22.73 -19.52
C TYR A 355 -14.71 22.41 -20.91
N ARG A 356 -14.28 21.18 -21.20
CA ARG A 356 -13.82 20.80 -22.55
C ARG A 356 -14.86 21.00 -23.66
N VAL A 357 -16.14 21.18 -23.33
CA VAL A 357 -17.20 21.38 -24.33
C VAL A 357 -17.21 22.81 -24.84
N HIS A 358 -17.16 23.79 -23.94
CA HIS A 358 -17.33 25.21 -24.29
C HIS A 358 -16.07 26.07 -24.07
N ASP A 359 -15.27 25.77 -23.04
CA ASP A 359 -14.06 26.52 -22.71
C ASP A 359 -12.94 25.59 -22.21
N PRO A 360 -12.26 24.86 -23.12
CA PRO A 360 -11.18 23.95 -22.74
C PRO A 360 -10.03 24.63 -21.97
N LYS A 361 -9.84 25.95 -22.14
CA LYS A 361 -8.79 26.72 -21.45
C LYS A 361 -9.05 26.76 -19.96
N LYS A 362 -10.31 27.02 -19.55
CA LYS A 362 -10.71 26.98 -18.14
C LYS A 362 -10.50 25.58 -17.55
N GLY A 363 -10.80 24.52 -18.31
CA GLY A 363 -10.52 23.14 -17.90
C GLY A 363 -9.04 22.87 -17.60
N ILE A 364 -8.13 23.36 -18.46
CA ILE A 364 -6.67 23.25 -18.27
C ILE A 364 -6.20 23.98 -17.01
N GLN A 365 -6.79 25.12 -16.67
CA GLN A 365 -6.42 25.88 -15.48
C GLN A 365 -6.67 25.10 -14.17
N TYR A 366 -7.67 24.22 -14.12
CA TYR A 366 -7.83 23.30 -12.98
C TYR A 366 -6.68 22.27 -12.89
N GLY A 367 -6.13 21.84 -14.02
CA GLY A 367 -4.95 20.97 -14.08
C GLY A 367 -3.67 21.69 -13.65
N GLN A 368 -3.53 22.96 -14.04
CA GLN A 368 -2.45 23.84 -13.56
C GLN A 368 -2.53 24.03 -12.05
N LEU A 369 -3.74 24.26 -11.51
CA LEU A 369 -3.94 24.34 -10.06
C LEU A 369 -3.54 23.04 -9.37
N PHE A 370 -3.94 21.88 -9.89
CA PHE A 370 -3.52 20.58 -9.36
C PHE A 370 -2.00 20.46 -9.32
N ILE A 371 -1.28 20.72 -10.42
CA ILE A 371 0.19 20.63 -10.45
C ILE A 371 0.83 21.51 -9.37
N TRP A 372 0.45 22.78 -9.31
CA TRP A 372 1.08 23.73 -8.39
C TRP A 372 0.66 23.53 -6.95
N TRP A 373 -0.58 23.08 -6.72
CA TRP A 373 -1.01 22.65 -5.39
C TRP A 373 -0.15 21.48 -4.92
N GLN A 374 -0.07 20.39 -5.69
CA GLN A 374 0.71 19.20 -5.32
C GLN A 374 2.20 19.50 -5.13
N ALA A 375 2.79 20.36 -5.98
CA ALA A 375 4.18 20.76 -5.81
C ALA A 375 4.41 21.56 -4.52
N LEU A 376 3.58 22.57 -4.25
CA LEU A 376 3.75 23.45 -3.09
C LEU A 376 3.36 22.78 -1.78
N SER A 377 2.18 22.15 -1.72
CA SER A 377 1.70 21.43 -0.54
C SER A 377 2.56 20.19 -0.29
N GLY A 378 2.93 19.46 -1.34
CA GLY A 378 3.84 18.30 -1.25
C GLY A 378 5.20 18.67 -0.70
N ALA A 379 5.82 19.78 -1.15
CA ALA A 379 7.09 20.25 -0.59
C ALA A 379 6.99 20.58 0.91
N ILE A 380 5.91 21.24 1.35
CA ILE A 380 5.67 21.54 2.76
C ILE A 380 5.44 20.27 3.57
N GLN A 381 4.59 19.37 3.06
CA GLN A 381 4.21 18.12 3.71
C GLN A 381 5.43 17.21 3.90
N VAL A 382 6.21 16.98 2.84
CA VAL A 382 7.42 16.15 2.90
C VAL A 382 8.42 16.75 3.88
N ALA A 383 8.60 18.08 3.88
CA ALA A 383 9.44 18.76 4.84
C ALA A 383 8.97 18.57 6.29
N ILE A 384 7.66 18.71 6.57
CA ILE A 384 7.10 18.48 7.91
C ILE A 384 7.31 17.04 8.34
N VAL A 385 6.95 16.07 7.50
CA VAL A 385 7.04 14.64 7.84
C VAL A 385 8.49 14.24 8.08
N ILE A 386 9.43 14.64 7.21
CA ILE A 386 10.85 14.33 7.38
C ILE A 386 11.41 15.05 8.61
N SER A 387 11.00 16.29 8.88
CA SER A 387 11.43 17.01 10.08
C SER A 387 10.98 16.29 11.34
N LEU A 388 9.71 15.86 11.43
CA LEU A 388 9.19 15.13 12.57
C LEU A 388 9.84 13.75 12.71
N ALA A 389 10.00 13.02 11.60
CA ALA A 389 10.60 11.69 11.58
C ALA A 389 12.07 11.71 12.01
N THR A 390 12.83 12.75 11.66
CA THR A 390 14.26 12.88 12.02
C THR A 390 14.50 13.54 13.38
N THR A 391 13.52 14.27 13.94
CA THR A 391 13.67 14.97 15.23
C THR A 391 13.05 14.21 16.39
N LEU A 392 11.79 13.78 16.25
CA LEU A 392 11.01 13.12 17.31
C LEU A 392 11.00 11.61 17.14
N GLY A 393 11.06 11.14 15.88
CA GLY A 393 11.04 9.71 15.55
C GLY A 393 12.09 8.87 16.28
N PRO A 394 13.39 9.25 16.33
CA PRO A 394 14.45 8.40 16.87
C PRO A 394 14.23 8.00 18.32
N ARG A 395 13.60 8.88 19.10
CA ARG A 395 13.37 8.72 20.55
C ARG A 395 11.96 8.19 20.86
N SER A 396 11.31 7.57 19.88
CA SER A 396 9.96 7.05 20.00
C SER A 396 9.92 5.55 19.73
N VAL A 397 8.78 4.92 20.02
CA VAL A 397 8.51 3.52 19.66
C VAL A 397 8.51 3.24 18.15
N TYR A 398 8.60 4.30 17.33
CA TYR A 398 8.62 4.20 15.87
C TYR A 398 10.03 4.35 15.28
N ALA A 399 11.08 4.26 16.10
CA ALA A 399 12.46 4.51 15.67
C ALA A 399 12.88 3.69 14.42
N ILE A 400 12.51 2.41 14.37
CA ILE A 400 12.83 1.52 13.24
C ILE A 400 12.13 1.91 11.92
N TYR A 401 11.09 2.74 11.98
CA TYR A 401 10.31 3.13 10.80
C TYR A 401 10.87 4.39 10.14
N ILE A 402 11.80 5.12 10.76
CA ILE A 402 12.17 6.49 10.34
C ILE A 402 12.67 6.53 8.91
N TRP A 403 13.61 5.68 8.54
CA TRP A 403 14.14 5.66 7.17
C TRP A 403 13.06 5.24 6.15
N SER A 404 12.16 4.34 6.53
CA SER A 404 11.00 3.98 5.71
C SER A 404 10.03 5.17 5.54
N VAL A 405 9.80 5.94 6.60
CA VAL A 405 8.96 7.15 6.58
C VAL A 405 9.61 8.22 5.69
N VAL A 406 10.92 8.43 5.82
CA VAL A 406 11.68 9.40 5.03
C VAL A 406 11.62 9.05 3.55
N ILE A 407 11.99 7.82 3.17
CA ILE A 407 12.00 7.41 1.75
C ILE A 407 10.59 7.41 1.14
N HIS A 408 9.57 6.97 1.90
CA HIS A 408 8.19 6.99 1.43
C HIS A 408 7.65 8.40 1.25
N SER A 409 8.05 9.34 2.10
CA SER A 409 7.67 10.74 1.96
C SER A 409 8.25 11.37 0.69
N ILE A 410 9.49 11.01 0.32
CA ILE A 410 10.15 11.53 -0.89
C ILE A 410 9.39 11.12 -2.17
N ILE A 411 8.65 10.00 -2.19
CA ILE A 411 7.79 9.58 -3.32
C ILE A 411 6.77 10.66 -3.69
N GLN A 412 6.34 11.47 -2.72
CA GLN A 412 5.41 12.57 -2.95
C GLN A 412 6.04 13.78 -3.66
N LEU A 413 7.33 13.75 -4.02
CA LEU A 413 7.99 14.83 -4.74
C LEU A 413 8.14 14.52 -6.23
N PRO A 414 7.59 15.35 -7.14
CA PRO A 414 6.96 16.66 -6.92
C PRO A 414 5.41 16.60 -6.78
N GLY A 415 4.84 15.42 -6.56
CA GLY A 415 3.41 15.22 -6.23
C GLY A 415 2.48 15.20 -7.44
N PHE A 416 2.91 15.74 -8.58
CA PHE A 416 2.11 15.81 -9.80
C PHE A 416 2.38 14.70 -10.83
N TYR A 417 3.12 13.62 -10.48
CA TYR A 417 3.51 12.58 -11.45
C TYR A 417 2.33 11.94 -12.19
N GLN A 418 1.15 11.92 -11.57
CA GLN A 418 -0.06 11.38 -12.19
C GLN A 418 -0.85 12.38 -13.05
N VAL A 419 -0.35 13.61 -13.25
CA VAL A 419 -1.10 14.66 -13.99
C VAL A 419 -1.51 14.23 -15.39
N MET A 420 -0.67 13.48 -16.11
CA MET A 420 -0.99 13.02 -17.47
C MET A 420 -2.14 12.02 -17.45
N ARG A 421 -2.17 11.11 -16.46
CA ARG A 421 -3.27 10.17 -16.24
C ARG A 421 -4.58 10.93 -15.96
N HIS A 422 -4.54 11.93 -15.09
CA HIS A 422 -5.72 12.74 -14.76
C HIS A 422 -6.20 13.57 -15.96
N ALA A 423 -5.29 14.20 -16.70
CA ALA A 423 -5.62 14.97 -17.90
C ALA A 423 -6.27 14.09 -18.97
N LEU A 424 -5.69 12.92 -19.26
CA LEU A 424 -6.24 11.97 -20.23
C LEU A 424 -7.62 11.44 -19.78
N THR A 425 -7.83 11.23 -18.49
CA THR A 425 -9.14 10.85 -17.94
C THR A 425 -10.17 11.98 -18.09
N GLY A 426 -9.79 13.24 -17.83
CA GLY A 426 -10.68 14.39 -18.06
C GLY A 426 -11.02 14.62 -19.53
N PHE A 427 -10.06 14.39 -20.44
CA PHE A 427 -10.30 14.32 -21.90
C PHE A 427 -10.99 13.02 -22.34
N GLN A 428 -11.26 12.09 -21.43
CA GLN A 428 -11.86 10.78 -21.71
C GLN A 428 -11.12 9.95 -22.77
N ARG A 429 -9.80 10.14 -22.91
CA ARG A 429 -8.88 9.21 -23.61
C ARG A 429 -8.49 8.07 -22.68
N LEU A 430 -9.49 7.25 -22.39
CA LEU A 430 -9.41 6.24 -21.34
C LEU A 430 -8.55 5.04 -21.73
N ASP A 431 -8.29 4.80 -23.02
CA ASP A 431 -7.27 3.85 -23.45
C ASP A 431 -5.88 4.17 -22.89
N TYR A 432 -5.46 5.43 -23.01
CA TYR A 432 -4.16 5.87 -22.52
C TYR A 432 -4.16 6.03 -21.00
N SER A 433 -5.23 6.56 -20.40
CA SER A 433 -5.26 6.71 -18.94
C SER A 433 -5.28 5.36 -18.22
N ARG A 434 -5.97 4.34 -18.75
CA ARG A 434 -5.95 2.98 -18.17
C ARG A 434 -4.66 2.23 -18.42
N PHE A 435 -4.01 2.46 -19.55
CA PHE A 435 -2.66 1.95 -19.74
C PHE A 435 -1.68 2.52 -18.72
N LEU A 436 -1.73 3.82 -18.43
CA LEU A 436 -0.90 4.44 -17.38
C LEU A 436 -1.22 3.91 -15.99
N ASP A 437 -2.50 3.69 -15.69
CA ASP A 437 -2.96 3.14 -14.42
C ASP A 437 -2.40 1.72 -14.17
N ILE A 438 -2.50 0.85 -15.18
CA ILE A 438 -1.93 -0.50 -15.10
C ILE A 438 -0.40 -0.46 -15.09
N SER A 439 0.21 0.47 -15.83
CA SER A 439 1.66 0.63 -15.83
C SER A 439 2.18 0.94 -14.43
N LEU A 440 1.54 1.88 -13.74
CA LEU A 440 1.91 2.28 -12.38
C LEU A 440 1.68 1.17 -11.35
N ASN A 441 0.51 0.51 -11.39
CA ASN A 441 0.11 -0.42 -10.34
C ASN A 441 0.66 -1.84 -10.54
N VAL A 442 1.07 -2.21 -11.75
CA VAL A 442 1.44 -3.60 -12.10
C VAL A 442 2.76 -3.67 -12.86
N ILE A 443 2.82 -3.09 -14.06
CA ILE A 443 3.94 -3.35 -14.99
C ILE A 443 5.25 -2.78 -14.45
N LEU A 444 5.28 -1.50 -14.07
CA LEU A 444 6.51 -0.86 -13.63
C LEU A 444 7.02 -1.41 -12.30
N PRO A 445 6.21 -1.60 -11.24
CA PRO A 445 6.67 -2.25 -10.02
C PRO A 445 7.38 -3.59 -10.29
N MET A 446 6.82 -4.45 -11.16
CA MET A 446 7.44 -5.72 -11.55
C MET A 446 8.79 -5.57 -12.28
N LEU A 447 9.05 -4.42 -12.91
CA LEU A 447 10.29 -4.14 -13.63
C LEU A 447 11.33 -3.44 -12.76
N VAL A 448 10.96 -2.40 -12.01
CA VAL A 448 11.91 -1.58 -11.24
C VAL A 448 12.21 -2.14 -9.85
N GLN A 449 11.26 -2.80 -9.19
CA GLN A 449 11.53 -3.35 -7.86
C GLN A 449 12.65 -4.40 -7.86
N PRO A 450 12.72 -5.39 -8.77
CA PRO A 450 13.84 -6.33 -8.78
C PRO A 450 15.19 -5.64 -8.92
N ILE A 451 15.28 -4.59 -9.75
CA ILE A 451 16.52 -3.87 -10.00
C ILE A 451 16.96 -3.11 -8.74
N PHE A 452 16.11 -2.22 -8.23
CA PHE A 452 16.48 -1.35 -7.12
C PHE A 452 16.56 -2.07 -5.78
N VAL A 453 15.69 -3.05 -5.52
CA VAL A 453 15.71 -3.81 -4.27
C VAL A 453 16.95 -4.70 -4.21
N THR A 454 17.32 -5.40 -5.28
CA THR A 454 18.54 -6.23 -5.29
C THR A 454 19.80 -5.38 -5.11
N ILE A 455 19.91 -4.24 -5.81
CA ILE A 455 21.05 -3.32 -5.65
C ILE A 455 21.14 -2.81 -4.21
N MET A 456 20.02 -2.34 -3.64
CA MET A 456 20.03 -1.76 -2.30
C MET A 456 20.16 -2.81 -1.20
N PHE A 457 19.69 -4.03 -1.41
CA PHE A 457 19.94 -5.15 -0.51
C PHE A 457 21.42 -5.52 -0.48
N ALA A 458 22.08 -5.57 -1.63
CA ALA A 458 23.53 -5.79 -1.71
C ALA A 458 24.31 -4.65 -1.04
N TRP A 459 23.91 -3.40 -1.27
CA TRP A 459 24.49 -2.24 -0.59
C TRP A 459 24.29 -2.32 0.93
N GLY A 460 23.09 -2.69 1.39
CA GLY A 460 22.76 -2.83 2.82
C GLY A 460 23.59 -3.92 3.51
N LYS A 461 23.83 -5.06 2.83
CA LYS A 461 24.74 -6.10 3.34
C LYS A 461 26.18 -5.61 3.51
N ALA A 462 26.63 -4.70 2.64
CA ALA A 462 27.96 -4.09 2.75
C ALA A 462 28.05 -2.99 3.82
N HIS A 463 26.91 -2.54 4.40
CA HIS A 463 26.85 -1.50 5.42
C HIS A 463 26.22 -2.06 6.71
N PRO A 464 27.04 -2.55 7.67
CA PRO A 464 26.56 -3.31 8.84
C PRO A 464 25.55 -2.57 9.74
N ILE A 465 25.50 -1.23 9.70
CA ILE A 465 24.51 -0.42 10.42
C ILE A 465 23.08 -0.69 9.91
N PHE A 466 22.92 -0.79 8.59
CA PHE A 466 21.61 -0.96 7.95
C PHE A 466 21.27 -2.43 7.73
N GLY A 467 22.25 -3.25 7.34
CA GLY A 467 22.02 -4.66 7.00
C GLY A 467 21.23 -4.84 5.70
N GLY A 468 21.16 -6.09 5.22
CA GLY A 468 20.50 -6.43 3.96
C GLY A 468 19.01 -6.07 3.98
N SER A 469 18.31 -6.42 5.06
CA SER A 469 16.88 -6.18 5.23
C SER A 469 16.49 -4.69 5.12
N MET A 470 17.18 -3.78 5.81
CA MET A 470 16.91 -2.33 5.69
C MET A 470 17.32 -1.78 4.33
N GLY A 471 18.44 -2.25 3.77
CA GLY A 471 18.85 -1.90 2.40
C GLY A 471 17.75 -2.24 1.38
N GLY A 472 17.22 -3.46 1.44
CA GLY A 472 16.10 -3.89 0.60
C GLY A 472 14.83 -3.04 0.80
N LEU A 473 14.52 -2.65 2.03
CA LEU A 473 13.43 -1.73 2.33
C LEU A 473 13.61 -0.36 1.65
N LEU A 474 14.81 0.22 1.73
CA LEU A 474 15.13 1.47 1.03
C LEU A 474 14.99 1.30 -0.49
N GLY A 475 15.40 0.14 -1.01
CA GLY A 475 15.20 -0.26 -2.39
C GLY A 475 13.74 -0.29 -2.82
N LEU A 476 12.80 -0.73 -1.96
CA LEU A 476 11.36 -0.66 -2.25
C LEU A 476 10.88 0.78 -2.42
N GLY A 477 11.35 1.70 -1.56
CA GLY A 477 11.04 3.12 -1.66
C GLY A 477 11.58 3.76 -2.94
N ILE A 478 12.83 3.47 -3.31
CA ILE A 478 13.44 3.95 -4.56
C ILE A 478 12.72 3.37 -5.78
N ALA A 479 12.36 2.09 -5.76
CA ALA A 479 11.62 1.45 -6.83
C ALA A 479 10.23 2.09 -7.03
N ALA A 480 9.52 2.41 -5.94
CA ALA A 480 8.24 3.08 -6.00
C ALA A 480 8.37 4.50 -6.58
N TYR A 481 9.39 5.25 -6.17
CA TYR A 481 9.72 6.56 -6.77
C TYR A 481 9.98 6.45 -8.28
N ALA A 482 10.80 5.47 -8.67
CA ALA A 482 11.14 5.23 -10.07
C ALA A 482 9.91 4.82 -10.90
N ALA A 483 9.00 4.02 -10.34
CA ALA A 483 7.75 3.63 -11.00
C ALA A 483 6.85 4.84 -11.27
N GLU A 484 6.70 5.76 -10.31
CA GLU A 484 5.95 7.01 -10.51
C GLU A 484 6.59 7.90 -11.59
N LEU A 485 7.91 8.12 -11.52
CA LEU A 485 8.63 8.93 -12.51
C LEU A 485 8.54 8.33 -13.91
N MET A 486 8.77 7.02 -14.06
CA MET A 486 8.67 6.37 -15.37
C MET A 486 7.22 6.39 -15.91
N THR A 487 6.22 6.22 -15.05
CA THR A 487 4.81 6.39 -15.46
C THR A 487 4.56 7.80 -15.97
N PHE A 488 5.07 8.81 -15.27
CA PHE A 488 4.98 10.20 -15.70
C PHE A 488 5.63 10.40 -17.07
N LEU A 489 6.81 9.85 -17.32
CA LEU A 489 7.52 9.95 -18.60
C LEU A 489 6.75 9.26 -19.74
N VAL A 490 6.21 8.06 -19.49
CA VAL A 490 5.35 7.35 -20.45
C VAL A 490 4.08 8.15 -20.71
N GLY A 491 3.47 8.74 -19.67
CA GLY A 491 2.30 9.59 -19.78
C GLY A 491 2.58 10.86 -20.57
N PHE A 492 3.71 11.50 -20.35
CA PHE A 492 4.16 12.67 -21.10
C PHE A 492 4.34 12.35 -22.59
N TRP A 493 4.93 11.19 -22.89
CA TRP A 493 5.04 10.70 -24.27
C TRP A 493 3.68 10.42 -24.90
N LEU A 494 2.76 9.74 -24.20
CA LEU A 494 1.40 9.47 -24.69
C LEU A 494 0.60 10.75 -24.92
N TYR A 495 0.70 11.71 -24.01
CA TYR A 495 0.03 13.01 -24.10
C TYR A 495 0.48 13.79 -25.34
N LYS A 496 1.80 13.86 -25.58
CA LYS A 496 2.36 14.44 -26.82
C LYS A 496 2.00 13.63 -28.06
N ARG A 497 2.01 12.30 -27.97
CA ARG A 497 1.65 11.40 -29.08
C ARG A 497 0.20 11.58 -29.53
N ALA A 498 -0.68 12.03 -28.64
CA ALA A 498 -2.06 12.41 -28.93
C ALA A 498 -2.19 13.80 -29.57
N GLY A 499 -1.12 14.61 -29.64
CA GLY A 499 -1.10 15.95 -30.23
C GLY A 499 -1.24 17.09 -29.21
N TYR A 500 -1.48 16.79 -27.93
CA TYR A 500 -1.64 17.80 -26.88
C TYR A 500 -0.31 18.44 -26.47
N ASN A 501 -0.39 19.71 -26.07
CA ASN A 501 0.75 20.48 -25.58
C ASN A 501 0.97 20.27 -24.07
N ALA A 502 1.93 19.43 -23.70
CA ALA A 502 2.21 19.17 -22.29
C ALA A 502 2.70 20.40 -21.51
N ARG A 503 3.34 21.38 -22.16
CA ARG A 503 3.90 22.57 -21.50
C ARG A 503 2.81 23.39 -20.81
N ILE A 504 1.62 23.44 -21.42
CA ILE A 504 0.50 24.27 -20.96
C ILE A 504 0.03 23.87 -19.56
N LEU A 505 0.16 22.59 -19.18
CA LEU A 505 -0.24 22.08 -17.87
C LEU A 505 0.66 22.62 -16.75
N PHE A 506 1.94 22.87 -17.04
CA PHE A 506 2.91 23.35 -16.04
C PHE A 506 2.94 24.86 -15.87
N LEU A 507 2.15 25.60 -16.66
CA LEU A 507 1.96 27.04 -16.46
C LEU A 507 1.02 27.29 -15.27
N ALA A 508 0.90 28.53 -14.82
CA ALA A 508 0.07 28.90 -13.67
C ALA A 508 -0.83 30.09 -14.02
N HIS A 509 -1.89 29.87 -14.80
CA HIS A 509 -2.85 30.91 -15.21
C HIS A 509 -4.11 30.97 -14.35
N PHE A 510 -4.35 29.96 -13.51
CA PHE A 510 -5.57 29.86 -12.69
C PHE A 510 -5.81 31.09 -11.80
N ASP A 511 -7.05 31.44 -11.55
CA ASP A 511 -7.42 32.56 -10.68
C ASP A 511 -7.98 32.08 -9.33
N TRP A 512 -8.45 33.02 -8.53
CA TRP A 512 -9.05 32.71 -7.24
C TRP A 512 -10.39 31.98 -7.35
N GLU A 513 -11.14 32.18 -8.44
CA GLU A 513 -12.39 31.46 -8.69
C GLU A 513 -12.12 29.96 -8.86
N ILE A 514 -11.12 29.62 -9.67
CA ILE A 514 -10.70 28.23 -9.90
C ILE A 514 -10.21 27.59 -8.61
N VAL A 515 -9.41 28.31 -7.82
CA VAL A 515 -8.99 27.86 -6.49
C VAL A 515 -10.23 27.56 -5.63
N LYS A 516 -11.12 28.54 -5.44
CA LYS A 516 -12.31 28.37 -4.59
C LYS A 516 -13.20 27.21 -5.05
N ASN A 517 -13.43 27.08 -6.35
CA ASN A 517 -14.26 26.00 -6.89
C ASN A 517 -13.61 24.63 -6.70
N SER A 518 -12.30 24.53 -6.98
CA SER A 518 -11.54 23.29 -6.80
C SER A 518 -11.54 22.85 -5.34
N PHE A 519 -11.28 23.76 -4.39
CA PHE A 519 -11.29 23.44 -2.96
C PHE A 519 -12.68 23.14 -2.42
N LYS A 520 -13.70 23.91 -2.84
CA LYS A 520 -15.09 23.63 -2.46
C LYS A 520 -15.51 22.24 -2.89
N PHE A 521 -15.07 21.78 -4.07
CA PHE A 521 -15.33 20.41 -4.51
C PHE A 521 -14.46 19.39 -3.75
N GLY A 522 -13.15 19.61 -3.76
CA GLY A 522 -12.15 18.65 -3.31
C GLY A 522 -12.12 18.42 -1.80
N VAL A 523 -12.38 19.43 -0.96
CA VAL A 523 -12.43 19.23 0.51
C VAL A 523 -13.52 18.24 0.91
N PHE A 524 -14.69 18.29 0.27
CA PHE A 524 -15.75 17.31 0.55
C PHE A 524 -15.37 15.92 0.03
N GLU A 525 -14.77 15.83 -1.15
CA GLU A 525 -14.24 14.56 -1.66
C GLU A 525 -13.28 13.95 -0.62
N MET A 526 -12.29 14.73 -0.19
CA MET A 526 -11.28 14.37 0.81
C MET A 526 -11.92 13.89 2.11
N LEU A 527 -12.93 14.59 2.63
CA LEU A 527 -13.65 14.18 3.84
C LEU A 527 -14.33 12.81 3.69
N GLY A 528 -14.85 12.49 2.51
CA GLY A 528 -15.42 11.16 2.24
C GLY A 528 -14.35 10.06 2.30
N SER A 529 -13.21 10.29 1.66
CA SER A 529 -12.08 9.35 1.64
C SER A 529 -11.41 9.20 3.02
N ALA A 530 -11.31 10.29 3.77
CA ALA A 530 -10.83 10.30 5.15
C ALA A 530 -11.80 9.57 6.11
N ALA A 531 -13.11 9.73 5.93
CA ALA A 531 -14.11 9.03 6.73
C ALA A 531 -13.98 7.50 6.60
N TRP A 532 -13.80 7.00 5.37
CA TRP A 532 -13.55 5.57 5.13
C TRP A 532 -12.30 5.07 5.88
N SER A 533 -11.20 5.82 5.78
CA SER A 533 -9.94 5.48 6.46
C SER A 533 -10.07 5.50 7.99
N ALA A 534 -10.79 6.49 8.53
CA ALA A 534 -11.09 6.58 9.95
C ALA A 534 -11.98 5.42 10.44
N GLY A 535 -12.95 4.98 9.62
CA GLY A 535 -13.76 3.80 9.89
C GLY A 535 -12.92 2.53 10.01
N GLN A 536 -11.96 2.33 9.11
CA GLN A 536 -11.01 1.21 9.16
C GLN A 536 -10.12 1.26 10.41
N ALA A 537 -9.61 2.44 10.76
CA ALA A 537 -8.80 2.62 11.98
C ALA A 537 -9.61 2.31 13.25
N ALA A 538 -10.87 2.79 13.31
CA ALA A 538 -11.77 2.49 14.42
C ALA A 538 -12.06 0.98 14.50
N GLU A 539 -12.25 0.30 13.37
CA GLU A 539 -12.45 -1.15 13.32
C GLU A 539 -11.26 -1.93 13.90
N ILE A 540 -10.03 -1.57 13.53
CA ILE A 540 -8.81 -2.17 14.09
C ILE A 540 -8.77 -1.97 15.61
N TRP A 541 -9.06 -0.77 16.11
CA TRP A 541 -9.06 -0.51 17.55
C TRP A 541 -10.14 -1.31 18.29
N ILE A 542 -11.36 -1.37 17.76
CA ILE A 542 -12.48 -2.11 18.37
C ILE A 542 -12.19 -3.61 18.42
N THR A 543 -11.65 -4.16 17.35
CA THR A 543 -11.33 -5.58 17.23
C THR A 543 -10.20 -5.98 18.17
N GLN A 544 -9.14 -5.17 18.28
CA GLN A 544 -8.07 -5.40 19.26
C GLN A 544 -8.59 -5.41 20.70
N ALA A 545 -9.56 -4.54 21.03
CA ALA A 545 -10.11 -4.45 22.37
C ALA A 545 -11.15 -5.53 22.73
N ARG A 546 -11.80 -6.17 21.74
CA ARG A 546 -13.01 -6.99 21.98
C ARG A 546 -13.03 -8.38 21.34
N LEU A 547 -12.16 -8.67 20.37
CA LEU A 547 -12.06 -10.02 19.79
C LEU A 547 -11.16 -10.91 20.64
N ILE A 548 -11.62 -12.14 20.87
CA ILE A 548 -10.78 -13.18 21.44
C ILE A 548 -9.85 -13.68 20.32
N ASN A 549 -8.56 -13.88 20.62
CA ASN A 549 -7.58 -14.35 19.64
C ASN A 549 -7.53 -13.46 18.37
N TYR A 550 -7.52 -12.15 18.59
CA TYR A 550 -7.60 -11.15 17.53
C TYR A 550 -6.49 -11.32 16.49
N ALA A 551 -5.28 -11.74 16.87
CA ALA A 551 -4.13 -11.87 15.98
C ALA A 551 -4.36 -12.96 14.91
N GLU A 552 -4.79 -14.17 15.31
CA GLU A 552 -5.09 -15.26 14.37
C GLU A 552 -6.30 -14.92 13.49
N ILE A 553 -7.33 -14.29 14.08
CA ILE A 553 -8.51 -13.84 13.35
C ILE A 553 -8.14 -12.82 12.28
N TRP A 554 -7.32 -11.82 12.62
CA TRP A 554 -6.87 -10.81 11.67
C TRP A 554 -6.01 -11.42 10.55
N GLY A 555 -5.15 -12.40 10.86
CA GLY A 555 -4.41 -13.15 9.84
C GLY A 555 -5.34 -13.83 8.84
N ASN A 556 -6.37 -14.53 9.34
CA ASN A 556 -7.38 -15.17 8.50
C ASN A 556 -8.27 -14.16 7.74
N TRP A 557 -8.61 -13.04 8.39
CA TRP A 557 -9.42 -11.98 7.81
C TRP A 557 -8.71 -11.29 6.64
N VAL A 558 -7.43 -10.91 6.82
CA VAL A 558 -6.62 -10.28 5.77
C VAL A 558 -6.47 -11.21 4.57
N LEU A 559 -6.21 -12.51 4.80
CA LEU A 559 -6.12 -13.49 3.72
C LEU A 559 -7.44 -13.59 2.93
N ALA A 560 -8.58 -13.63 3.62
CA ALA A 560 -9.90 -13.63 2.97
C ALA A 560 -10.20 -12.30 2.25
N GLN A 561 -9.81 -11.16 2.83
CA GLN A 561 -10.04 -9.83 2.29
C GLN A 561 -9.28 -9.59 0.97
N ASN A 562 -8.11 -10.21 0.79
CA ASN A 562 -7.33 -10.10 -0.44
C ASN A 562 -8.11 -10.49 -1.70
N PHE A 563 -9.03 -11.46 -1.60
CA PHE A 563 -9.90 -11.84 -2.72
C PHE A 563 -10.93 -10.77 -3.07
N ILE A 564 -11.29 -9.91 -2.12
CA ILE A 564 -12.29 -8.86 -2.33
C ILE A 564 -11.71 -7.71 -3.15
N PHE A 565 -10.39 -7.52 -3.13
CA PHE A 565 -9.74 -6.53 -3.99
C PHE A 565 -9.93 -6.79 -5.47
N ALA A 566 -10.26 -8.02 -5.89
CA ALA A 566 -10.61 -8.31 -7.28
C ALA A 566 -11.80 -7.48 -7.78
N PHE A 567 -12.76 -7.13 -6.90
CA PHE A 567 -13.92 -6.30 -7.26
C PHE A 567 -13.56 -4.84 -7.55
N ASN A 568 -12.38 -4.37 -7.12
CA ASN A 568 -11.91 -3.01 -7.40
C ASN A 568 -11.68 -2.77 -8.90
N VAL A 569 -11.57 -3.82 -9.74
CA VAL A 569 -11.52 -3.66 -11.20
C VAL A 569 -12.73 -2.87 -11.74
N THR A 570 -13.87 -2.95 -11.05
CA THR A 570 -15.07 -2.19 -11.45
C THR A 570 -14.95 -0.69 -11.16
N GLN A 571 -14.08 -0.27 -10.23
CA GLN A 571 -13.78 1.15 -10.03
C GLN A 571 -13.17 1.77 -11.29
N THR A 572 -12.39 1.00 -12.05
CA THR A 572 -11.82 1.47 -13.33
C THR A 572 -12.90 1.90 -14.33
N LEU A 573 -14.06 1.23 -14.34
CA LEU A 573 -15.21 1.67 -15.12
C LEU A 573 -15.79 2.97 -14.54
N ASN A 574 -16.03 2.99 -13.24
CA ASN A 574 -16.71 4.10 -12.56
C ASN A 574 -15.90 5.42 -12.65
N ASP A 575 -14.57 5.35 -12.58
CA ASP A 575 -13.67 6.48 -12.80
C ASP A 575 -13.79 7.07 -14.22
N GLY A 576 -14.18 6.28 -15.22
CA GLY A 576 -14.48 6.76 -16.57
C GLY A 576 -15.90 7.32 -16.70
N VAL A 577 -16.83 6.83 -15.89
CA VAL A 577 -18.23 7.28 -15.87
C VAL A 577 -18.38 8.65 -15.21
N MET A 578 -17.65 8.95 -14.13
CA MET A 578 -17.69 10.25 -13.47
C MET A 578 -17.44 11.44 -14.43
N PRO A 579 -16.34 11.48 -15.21
CA PRO A 579 -16.09 12.58 -16.14
C PRO A 579 -17.13 12.63 -17.26
N ALA A 580 -17.67 11.49 -17.71
CA ALA A 580 -18.74 11.44 -18.71
C ALA A 580 -20.06 12.03 -18.18
N ILE A 581 -20.42 11.73 -16.92
CA ILE A 581 -21.57 12.36 -16.26
C ILE A 581 -21.35 13.87 -16.13
N SER A 582 -20.16 14.30 -15.70
CA SER A 582 -19.82 15.73 -15.56
C SER A 582 -19.92 16.48 -16.89
N GLU A 583 -19.44 15.88 -17.99
CA GLU A 583 -19.58 16.43 -19.35
C GLU A 583 -21.07 16.55 -19.75
N ALA A 584 -21.89 15.54 -19.48
CA ALA A 584 -23.30 15.54 -19.89
C ALA A 584 -24.17 16.49 -19.05
N ILE A 585 -24.11 16.39 -17.72
CA ILE A 585 -25.05 17.08 -16.83
C ILE A 585 -24.81 18.59 -16.79
N SER A 586 -23.54 19.02 -16.88
CA SER A 586 -23.17 20.44 -16.86
C SER A 586 -23.62 21.15 -18.13
N ASN A 587 -23.85 20.41 -19.22
CA ASN A 587 -24.36 20.89 -20.50
C ASN A 587 -25.86 20.54 -20.71
N GLY A 588 -26.59 20.28 -19.62
CA GLY A 588 -28.04 20.09 -19.63
C GLY A 588 -28.55 18.75 -20.17
N LYS A 589 -27.67 17.80 -20.52
CA LYS A 589 -28.01 16.50 -21.10
C LYS A 589 -28.36 15.47 -20.02
N ARG A 590 -29.55 15.61 -19.44
CA ARG A 590 -30.00 14.80 -18.29
C ARG A 590 -30.27 13.35 -18.67
N ILE A 591 -30.86 13.05 -19.82
CA ILE A 591 -31.19 11.67 -20.22
C ILE A 591 -29.89 10.89 -20.50
N LEU A 592 -28.89 11.55 -21.06
CA LEU A 592 -27.55 10.99 -21.24
C LEU A 592 -26.88 10.67 -19.90
N SER A 593 -26.95 11.57 -18.90
CA SER A 593 -26.46 11.26 -17.55
C SER A 593 -27.19 10.07 -16.91
N GLN A 594 -28.51 9.96 -17.12
CA GLN A 594 -29.29 8.80 -16.70
C GLN A 594 -28.78 7.52 -17.38
N TYR A 595 -28.56 7.57 -18.69
CA TYR A 595 -28.03 6.44 -19.44
C TYR A 595 -26.65 6.01 -18.95
N TYR A 596 -25.74 6.94 -18.66
CA TYR A 596 -24.44 6.61 -18.07
C TYR A 596 -24.56 5.90 -16.72
N SER A 597 -25.47 6.33 -15.84
CA SER A 597 -25.71 5.63 -14.57
C SER A 597 -26.31 4.23 -14.78
N VAL A 598 -27.25 4.08 -15.73
CA VAL A 598 -27.86 2.79 -16.08
C VAL A 598 -26.81 1.81 -16.59
N MET A 599 -25.96 2.25 -17.52
CA MET A 599 -24.90 1.42 -18.08
C MET A 599 -23.84 1.10 -17.03
N ALA A 600 -23.53 2.03 -16.12
CA ALA A 600 -22.68 1.75 -14.97
C ALA A 600 -23.27 0.63 -14.09
N TYR A 601 -24.56 0.70 -13.71
CA TYR A 601 -25.21 -0.39 -12.97
C TYR A 601 -25.16 -1.72 -13.72
N LYS A 602 -25.42 -1.72 -15.03
CA LYS A 602 -25.38 -2.92 -15.89
C LYS A 602 -24.02 -3.60 -15.86
N TYR A 603 -22.98 -2.88 -16.24
CA TYR A 603 -21.64 -3.45 -16.37
C TYR A 603 -21.01 -3.78 -15.02
N ASN A 604 -21.23 -2.97 -13.99
CA ASN A 604 -20.77 -3.32 -12.66
C ASN A 604 -21.46 -4.60 -12.15
N GLY A 605 -22.77 -4.75 -12.35
CA GLY A 605 -23.51 -5.96 -11.96
C GLY A 605 -23.03 -7.20 -12.71
N LEU A 606 -22.79 -7.08 -14.02
CA LEU A 606 -22.20 -8.13 -14.86
C LEU A 606 -20.84 -8.61 -14.32
N VAL A 607 -19.92 -7.67 -14.09
CA VAL A 607 -18.55 -8.00 -13.66
C VAL A 607 -18.55 -8.52 -12.22
N SER A 608 -19.38 -7.93 -11.35
CA SER A 608 -19.49 -8.38 -9.95
C SER A 608 -20.06 -9.79 -9.86
N ALA A 609 -21.06 -10.15 -10.66
CA ALA A 609 -21.59 -11.51 -10.68
C ALA A 609 -20.59 -12.51 -11.27
N PHE A 610 -19.80 -12.13 -12.29
CA PHE A 610 -18.69 -12.95 -12.78
C PHE A 610 -17.66 -13.22 -11.69
N LEU A 611 -17.12 -12.18 -11.07
CA LEU A 611 -16.11 -12.30 -10.01
C LEU A 611 -16.66 -13.07 -8.81
N GLY A 612 -17.89 -12.79 -8.40
CA GLY A 612 -18.57 -13.53 -7.34
C GLY A 612 -18.66 -15.03 -7.64
N ALA A 613 -19.09 -15.41 -8.85
CA ALA A 613 -19.20 -16.81 -9.25
C ALA A 613 -17.84 -17.54 -9.26
N VAL A 614 -16.81 -16.90 -9.82
CA VAL A 614 -15.46 -17.47 -9.88
C VAL A 614 -14.87 -17.63 -8.49
N LEU A 615 -14.89 -16.56 -7.69
CA LEU A 615 -14.26 -16.55 -6.38
C LEU A 615 -14.98 -17.48 -5.40
N LEU A 616 -16.31 -17.59 -5.45
CA LEU A 616 -17.04 -18.56 -4.62
C LEU A 616 -16.67 -20.00 -4.96
N ALA A 617 -16.41 -20.31 -6.24
CA ALA A 617 -16.03 -21.67 -6.67
C ALA A 617 -14.57 -22.02 -6.34
N VAL A 618 -13.68 -21.02 -6.34
CA VAL A 618 -12.24 -21.24 -6.31
C VAL A 618 -11.57 -20.83 -4.99
N ALA A 619 -11.93 -19.68 -4.41
CA ALA A 619 -11.18 -19.06 -3.33
C ALA A 619 -11.03 -19.94 -2.07
N PRO A 620 -12.08 -20.64 -1.57
CA PRO A 620 -11.94 -21.53 -0.41
C PRO A 620 -10.92 -22.66 -0.65
N ARG A 621 -10.96 -23.27 -1.85
CA ARG A 621 -10.02 -24.34 -2.25
C ARG A 621 -8.60 -23.81 -2.40
N PHE A 622 -8.47 -22.63 -3.01
CA PHE A 622 -7.18 -21.97 -3.17
C PHE A 622 -6.55 -21.68 -1.81
N ILE A 623 -7.28 -21.10 -0.86
CA ILE A 623 -6.77 -20.78 0.48
C ILE A 623 -6.25 -22.05 1.17
N ILE A 624 -7.05 -23.11 1.20
CA ILE A 624 -6.67 -24.35 1.89
C ILE A 624 -5.45 -24.99 1.21
N GLY A 625 -5.43 -25.09 -0.11
CA GLY A 625 -4.35 -25.77 -0.83
C GLY A 625 -3.07 -24.95 -0.95
N ALA A 626 -3.14 -23.61 -0.92
CA ALA A 626 -1.96 -22.75 -1.02
C ALA A 626 -1.38 -22.37 0.35
N SER A 627 -2.22 -22.18 1.37
CA SER A 627 -1.80 -21.68 2.68
C SER A 627 -1.86 -22.74 3.79
N GLY A 628 -2.53 -23.88 3.56
CA GLY A 628 -2.62 -24.98 4.51
C GLY A 628 -3.87 -24.95 5.40
N VAL A 629 -4.02 -26.00 6.21
CA VAL A 629 -5.23 -26.23 7.04
C VAL A 629 -5.42 -25.20 8.15
N GLU A 630 -4.34 -24.56 8.61
CA GLU A 630 -4.37 -23.49 9.62
C GLU A 630 -5.21 -22.28 9.18
N PHE A 631 -5.38 -22.09 7.86
CA PHE A 631 -6.19 -21.00 7.29
C PHE A 631 -7.62 -21.43 6.92
N GLN A 632 -8.12 -22.53 7.49
CA GLN A 632 -9.49 -22.99 7.25
C GLN A 632 -10.53 -21.91 7.63
N ARG A 633 -10.27 -21.11 8.67
CA ARG A 633 -11.16 -19.99 9.04
C ARG A 633 -11.25 -18.95 7.93
N ALA A 634 -10.13 -18.60 7.28
CA ALA A 634 -10.13 -17.70 6.12
C ALA A 634 -10.98 -18.27 4.97
N ALA A 635 -10.91 -19.57 4.71
CA ALA A 635 -11.73 -20.24 3.69
C ALA A 635 -13.25 -20.19 4.00
N VAL A 636 -13.63 -20.08 5.28
CA VAL A 636 -15.03 -19.84 5.69
C VAL A 636 -15.40 -18.36 5.57
N TYR A 637 -14.53 -17.45 6.01
CA TYR A 637 -14.78 -16.00 5.99
C TYR A 637 -14.85 -15.43 4.58
N VAL A 638 -14.09 -15.99 3.64
CA VAL A 638 -14.04 -15.50 2.26
C VAL A 638 -15.40 -15.59 1.57
N ILE A 639 -16.24 -16.59 1.91
CA ILE A 639 -17.55 -16.80 1.28
C ILE A 639 -18.49 -15.60 1.48
N PRO A 640 -18.86 -15.20 2.71
CA PRO A 640 -19.71 -14.03 2.92
C PRO A 640 -19.01 -12.73 2.49
N LEU A 641 -17.69 -12.64 2.57
CA LEU A 641 -16.97 -11.46 2.08
C LEU A 641 -17.04 -11.32 0.55
N ILE A 642 -16.99 -12.42 -0.21
CA ILE A 642 -17.16 -12.39 -1.67
C ILE A 642 -18.58 -11.95 -2.03
N ILE A 643 -19.59 -12.43 -1.31
CA ILE A 643 -20.98 -11.99 -1.49
C ILE A 643 -21.08 -10.48 -1.21
N TRP A 644 -20.46 -10.00 -0.13
CA TRP A 644 -20.38 -8.57 0.18
C TRP A 644 -19.70 -7.79 -0.95
N GLY A 645 -18.56 -8.28 -1.46
CA GLY A 645 -17.85 -7.73 -2.62
C GLY A 645 -18.74 -7.58 -3.85
N ALA A 646 -19.52 -8.61 -4.17
CA ALA A 646 -20.39 -8.64 -5.34
C ALA A 646 -21.55 -7.63 -5.29
N ILE A 647 -21.92 -7.15 -4.10
CA ILE A 647 -23.01 -6.17 -3.92
C ILE A 647 -22.51 -4.73 -3.66
N GLN A 648 -21.20 -4.47 -3.73
CA GLN A 648 -20.65 -3.12 -3.49
C GLN A 648 -20.99 -2.11 -4.57
N PHE A 649 -21.15 -2.57 -5.81
CA PHE A 649 -21.21 -1.66 -6.94
C PHE A 649 -22.29 -0.57 -6.90
N PRO A 650 -23.50 -0.75 -6.31
CA PRO A 650 -24.47 0.34 -6.26
C PRO A 650 -23.97 1.53 -5.45
N SER A 651 -23.13 1.28 -4.44
CA SER A 651 -22.46 2.31 -3.64
C SER A 651 -21.49 3.13 -4.49
N TRP A 652 -20.64 2.47 -5.30
CA TRP A 652 -19.68 3.13 -6.17
C TRP A 652 -20.34 3.91 -7.31
N VAL A 653 -21.38 3.36 -7.94
CA VAL A 653 -22.17 4.11 -8.92
C VAL A 653 -22.77 5.35 -8.25
N GLY A 654 -23.30 5.19 -7.04
CA GLY A 654 -23.84 6.29 -6.24
C GLY A 654 -22.85 7.44 -6.02
N ASP A 655 -21.63 7.11 -5.60
CA ASP A 655 -20.56 8.08 -5.34
C ASP A 655 -20.15 8.82 -6.62
N ASN A 656 -20.01 8.13 -7.75
CA ASN A 656 -19.59 8.72 -9.01
C ASN A 656 -20.68 9.61 -9.65
N VAL A 657 -21.95 9.27 -9.46
CA VAL A 657 -23.08 10.14 -9.83
C VAL A 657 -23.04 11.45 -9.04
N GLN A 658 -22.73 11.40 -7.75
CA GLN A 658 -22.64 12.60 -6.89
C GLN A 658 -21.46 13.49 -7.26
N LEU A 659 -20.29 12.89 -7.51
CA LEU A 659 -19.10 13.61 -7.96
C LEU A 659 -19.32 14.25 -9.35
N GLY A 660 -19.80 13.47 -10.31
CA GLY A 660 -20.09 13.96 -11.67
C GLY A 660 -21.16 15.06 -11.69
N SER A 661 -22.11 15.03 -10.76
CA SER A 661 -23.15 16.06 -10.61
C SER A 661 -22.71 17.28 -9.80
N ASN A 662 -21.42 17.43 -9.48
CA ASN A 662 -20.87 18.53 -8.69
C ASN A 662 -21.42 18.61 -7.25
N LYS A 663 -21.72 17.46 -6.63
CA LYS A 663 -22.24 17.35 -5.26
C LYS A 663 -21.39 16.44 -4.37
N PRO A 664 -20.08 16.72 -4.21
CA PRO A 664 -19.17 15.87 -3.43
C PRO A 664 -19.56 15.76 -1.95
N TYR A 665 -20.24 16.77 -1.38
CA TYR A 665 -20.74 16.74 -0.01
C TYR A 665 -21.74 15.59 0.24
N LEU A 666 -22.50 15.17 -0.77
CA LEU A 666 -23.40 14.01 -0.66
C LEU A 666 -22.61 12.71 -0.49
N LYS A 667 -21.51 12.55 -1.24
CA LYS A 667 -20.58 11.42 -1.08
C LYS A 667 -20.02 11.38 0.33
N SER A 668 -19.51 12.51 0.82
CA SER A 668 -18.91 12.59 2.15
C SER A 668 -19.90 12.19 3.24
N ILE A 669 -21.12 12.73 3.22
CA ILE A 669 -22.15 12.45 4.22
C ILE A 669 -22.54 10.97 4.20
N LEU A 670 -22.74 10.39 3.01
CA LEU A 670 -23.17 9.00 2.88
C LEU A 670 -22.06 8.00 3.24
N VAL A 671 -20.81 8.27 2.86
CA VAL A 671 -19.66 7.44 3.25
C VAL A 671 -19.43 7.54 4.76
N PHE A 672 -19.52 8.74 5.34
CA PHE A 672 -19.41 8.93 6.79
C PHE A 672 -20.52 8.19 7.54
N ALA A 673 -21.77 8.31 7.08
CA ALA A 673 -22.89 7.57 7.67
C ALA A 673 -22.70 6.05 7.57
N GLU A 674 -22.20 5.54 6.45
CA GLU A 674 -21.84 4.13 6.28
C GLU A 674 -20.82 3.69 7.34
N GLN A 675 -19.74 4.46 7.53
CA GLN A 675 -18.70 4.12 8.51
C GLN A 675 -19.22 4.20 9.94
N VAL A 676 -20.04 5.19 10.27
CA VAL A 676 -20.68 5.30 11.59
C VAL A 676 -21.55 4.08 11.88
N ILE A 677 -22.39 3.66 10.92
CA ILE A 677 -23.21 2.45 11.06
C ILE A 677 -22.29 1.23 11.28
N ARG A 678 -21.25 1.06 10.44
CA ARG A 678 -20.31 -0.06 10.58
C ARG A 678 -19.64 -0.10 11.95
N VAL A 679 -19.11 1.02 12.42
CA VAL A 679 -18.41 1.14 13.71
C VAL A 679 -19.35 0.88 14.89
N ILE A 680 -20.57 1.43 14.87
CA ILE A 680 -21.56 1.22 15.93
C ILE A 680 -21.98 -0.25 16.00
N PHE A 681 -22.28 -0.87 14.85
CA PHE A 681 -22.67 -2.28 14.82
C PHE A 681 -21.53 -3.20 15.22
N ALA A 682 -20.29 -2.93 14.76
CA ALA A 682 -19.10 -3.63 15.22
C ALA A 682 -18.94 -3.50 16.74
N TRP A 683 -19.06 -2.28 17.29
CA TRP A 683 -18.95 -2.07 18.74
C TRP A 683 -19.97 -2.90 19.53
N ILE A 684 -21.25 -2.87 19.12
CA ILE A 684 -22.36 -3.50 19.86
C ILE A 684 -22.33 -5.03 19.71
N LEU A 685 -22.18 -5.53 18.48
CA LEU A 685 -22.40 -6.96 18.17
C LEU A 685 -21.17 -7.83 18.42
N LEU A 686 -19.97 -7.27 18.38
CA LEU A 686 -18.72 -8.05 18.38
C LEU A 686 -18.50 -8.83 19.68
N ARG A 687 -18.96 -8.30 20.83
CA ARG A 687 -18.93 -9.03 22.10
C ARG A 687 -19.71 -10.36 22.05
N ARG A 688 -20.81 -10.41 21.29
CA ARG A 688 -21.70 -11.58 21.22
C ARG A 688 -21.42 -12.47 20.02
N PHE A 689 -21.15 -11.88 18.86
CA PHE A 689 -21.07 -12.60 17.58
C PHE A 689 -19.64 -12.68 17.02
N GLN A 690 -18.63 -12.16 17.73
CA GLN A 690 -17.21 -12.19 17.34
C GLN A 690 -17.03 -11.71 15.88
N VAL A 691 -16.23 -12.39 15.06
CA VAL A 691 -15.94 -12.01 13.66
C VAL A 691 -17.21 -11.89 12.80
N THR A 692 -18.23 -12.70 13.06
CA THR A 692 -19.50 -12.64 12.35
C THR A 692 -20.19 -11.28 12.52
N ALA A 693 -19.97 -10.60 13.65
CA ALA A 693 -20.44 -9.23 13.86
C ALA A 693 -19.87 -8.24 12.84
N LEU A 694 -18.58 -8.38 12.49
CA LEU A 694 -17.94 -7.55 11.48
C LEU A 694 -18.63 -7.76 10.14
N ILE A 695 -18.78 -9.01 9.70
CA ILE A 695 -19.46 -9.35 8.46
C ILE A 695 -20.86 -8.70 8.42
N ILE A 696 -21.66 -8.87 9.48
CA ILE A 696 -22.99 -8.26 9.60
C ILE A 696 -22.91 -6.73 9.48
N ALA A 697 -21.99 -6.09 10.19
CA ALA A 697 -21.81 -4.63 10.16
C ALA A 697 -21.47 -4.12 8.75
N TYR A 698 -20.59 -4.82 8.02
CA TYR A 698 -20.23 -4.50 6.64
C TYR A 698 -21.43 -4.59 5.68
N PHE A 699 -22.25 -5.64 5.78
CA PHE A 699 -23.46 -5.79 4.98
C PHE A 699 -24.48 -4.70 5.28
N ILE A 700 -24.77 -4.45 6.55
CA ILE A 700 -25.78 -3.44 6.95
C ILE A 700 -25.34 -2.05 6.51
N GLY A 701 -24.08 -1.66 6.78
CA GLY A 701 -23.55 -0.36 6.39
C GLY A 701 -23.63 -0.14 4.87
N LEU A 702 -23.13 -1.10 4.09
CA LEU A 702 -23.12 -1.01 2.63
C LEU A 702 -24.53 -0.95 2.04
N LEU A 703 -25.44 -1.82 2.48
CA LEU A 703 -26.82 -1.84 1.97
C LEU A 703 -27.57 -0.56 2.34
N ALA A 704 -27.40 -0.07 3.57
CA ALA A 704 -27.99 1.18 4.01
C ALA A 704 -27.50 2.35 3.13
N LYS A 705 -26.19 2.44 2.86
CA LYS A 705 -25.64 3.46 1.95
C LYS A 705 -26.16 3.27 0.53
N GLY A 706 -26.08 2.07 -0.04
CA GLY A 706 -26.45 1.81 -1.44
C GLY A 706 -27.91 2.16 -1.74
N ILE A 707 -28.83 1.76 -0.87
CA ILE A 707 -30.26 2.08 -0.98
C ILE A 707 -30.48 3.58 -0.84
N THR A 708 -29.89 4.20 0.19
CA THR A 708 -30.03 5.64 0.44
C THR A 708 -29.47 6.47 -0.72
N ALA A 709 -28.30 6.10 -1.24
CA ALA A 709 -27.64 6.77 -2.34
C ALA A 709 -28.50 6.77 -3.61
N TYR A 710 -29.21 5.67 -3.92
CA TYR A 710 -30.11 5.62 -5.06
C TYR A 710 -31.22 6.70 -4.98
N PHE A 711 -31.92 6.79 -3.83
CA PHE A 711 -32.98 7.77 -3.63
C PHE A 711 -32.48 9.21 -3.53
N VAL A 712 -31.36 9.41 -2.84
CA VAL A 712 -30.70 10.73 -2.73
C VAL A 712 -30.26 11.21 -4.10
N ASN A 713 -29.64 10.36 -4.91
CA ASN A 713 -29.21 10.71 -6.26
C ASN A 713 -30.39 10.99 -7.18
N ASN A 714 -31.47 10.22 -7.07
CA ASN A 714 -32.71 10.45 -7.83
C ASN A 714 -33.30 11.85 -7.56
N LYS A 715 -33.27 12.28 -6.29
CA LYS A 715 -33.82 13.57 -5.87
C LYS A 715 -32.90 14.75 -6.15
N PHE A 716 -31.61 14.61 -5.84
CA PHE A 716 -30.68 15.73 -5.82
C PHE A 716 -29.76 15.80 -7.04
N CYS A 717 -29.45 14.70 -7.73
CA CYS A 717 -28.59 14.73 -8.92
C CYS A 717 -29.44 14.77 -10.18
N TYR A 718 -30.01 13.62 -10.55
CA TYR A 718 -30.94 13.46 -11.66
C TYR A 718 -31.73 12.16 -11.47
N PRO A 719 -32.95 12.04 -12.05
CA PRO A 719 -33.78 10.86 -11.85
C PRO A 719 -33.04 9.57 -12.20
N GLN A 720 -32.91 8.63 -11.27
CA GLN A 720 -32.21 7.37 -11.51
C GLN A 720 -33.15 6.37 -12.17
N ARG A 721 -32.60 5.52 -13.04
CA ARG A 721 -33.32 4.35 -13.59
C ARG A 721 -32.50 3.10 -13.34
N PHE A 722 -33.18 2.02 -12.97
CA PHE A 722 -32.55 0.73 -12.75
C PHE A 722 -33.27 -0.34 -13.57
N TYR A 723 -32.57 -0.90 -14.55
CA TYR A 723 -33.08 -1.96 -15.41
C TYR A 723 -32.73 -3.31 -14.79
N PHE A 724 -33.60 -3.79 -13.90
CA PHE A 724 -33.36 -4.97 -13.05
C PHE A 724 -32.83 -6.18 -13.81
N TRP A 725 -33.40 -6.53 -14.96
CA TRP A 725 -33.00 -7.73 -15.70
C TRP A 725 -31.56 -7.65 -16.20
N GLN A 726 -31.18 -6.58 -16.89
CA GLN A 726 -29.83 -6.45 -17.45
C GLN A 726 -28.77 -6.20 -16.36
N SER A 727 -29.13 -5.52 -15.28
CA SER A 727 -28.19 -5.11 -14.22
C SER A 727 -28.06 -6.10 -13.06
N LEU A 728 -29.04 -6.99 -12.84
CA LEU A 728 -29.03 -7.91 -11.71
C LEU A 728 -29.57 -9.31 -12.03
N GLY A 729 -30.73 -9.41 -12.69
CA GLY A 729 -31.37 -10.70 -13.01
C GLY A 729 -30.50 -11.61 -13.89
N ALA A 730 -30.16 -11.17 -15.10
CA ALA A 730 -29.31 -11.92 -16.01
C ALA A 730 -27.89 -12.16 -15.45
N PRO A 731 -27.20 -11.18 -14.83
CA PRO A 731 -25.91 -11.42 -14.17
C PRO A 731 -25.96 -12.51 -13.10
N ILE A 732 -26.97 -12.52 -12.21
CA ILE A 732 -27.11 -13.53 -11.15
C ILE A 732 -27.36 -14.91 -11.75
N LEU A 733 -28.30 -15.04 -12.70
CA LEU A 733 -28.57 -16.34 -13.34
C LEU A 733 -27.32 -16.90 -14.03
N THR A 734 -26.60 -16.02 -14.74
CA THR A 734 -25.30 -16.35 -15.35
C THR A 734 -24.30 -16.80 -14.29
N GLY A 735 -24.18 -16.05 -13.20
CA GLY A 735 -23.27 -16.35 -12.10
C GLY A 735 -23.57 -17.68 -11.42
N LEU A 736 -24.84 -18.03 -11.21
CA LEU A 736 -25.26 -19.31 -10.61
C LEU A 736 -24.87 -20.50 -11.51
N VAL A 737 -25.16 -20.42 -12.80
CA VAL A 737 -24.80 -21.48 -13.76
C VAL A 737 -23.28 -21.59 -13.87
N HIS A 738 -22.59 -20.47 -13.96
CA HIS A 738 -21.14 -20.41 -14.05
C HIS A 738 -20.46 -20.97 -12.80
N PHE A 739 -20.95 -20.61 -11.60
CA PHE A 739 -20.50 -21.15 -10.33
C PHE A 739 -20.71 -22.67 -10.27
N GLY A 740 -21.85 -23.18 -10.73
CA GLY A 740 -22.12 -24.62 -10.78
C GLY A 740 -21.13 -25.37 -11.67
N ILE A 741 -20.88 -24.86 -12.89
CA ILE A 741 -19.91 -25.44 -13.82
C ILE A 741 -18.50 -25.39 -13.24
N LEU A 742 -18.06 -24.24 -12.74
CA LEU A 742 -16.73 -24.10 -12.15
C LEU A 742 -16.57 -24.98 -10.92
N SER A 743 -17.56 -25.04 -10.03
CA SER A 743 -17.52 -25.90 -8.84
C SER A 743 -17.40 -27.37 -9.22
N TRP A 744 -18.07 -27.80 -10.28
CA TRP A 744 -17.94 -29.15 -10.83
C TRP A 744 -16.54 -29.39 -11.39
N VAL A 745 -16.07 -28.57 -12.34
CA VAL A 745 -14.74 -28.72 -12.98
C VAL A 745 -13.61 -28.70 -11.95
N THR A 746 -13.63 -27.72 -11.04
CA THR A 746 -12.57 -27.54 -10.03
C THR A 746 -12.52 -28.67 -9.01
N SER A 747 -13.63 -29.37 -8.75
CA SER A 747 -13.64 -30.56 -7.89
C SER A 747 -12.84 -31.73 -8.46
N TYR A 748 -12.71 -31.84 -9.78
CA TYR A 748 -11.90 -32.90 -10.42
C TYR A 748 -10.42 -32.54 -10.52
N ILE A 749 -10.11 -31.25 -10.62
CA ILE A 749 -8.74 -30.76 -10.83
C ILE A 749 -8.00 -30.60 -9.50
N TRP A 750 -8.68 -30.07 -8.47
CA TRP A 750 -8.05 -29.71 -7.21
C TRP A 750 -7.75 -30.93 -6.35
N LYS A 751 -6.49 -31.06 -5.92
CA LYS A 751 -6.01 -32.17 -5.07
C LYS A 751 -5.58 -31.73 -3.67
N GLY A 752 -5.80 -30.46 -3.31
CA GLY A 752 -5.39 -29.92 -2.01
C GLY A 752 -3.96 -29.39 -1.96
N ASP A 753 -3.28 -29.29 -3.10
CA ASP A 753 -1.91 -28.77 -3.20
C ASP A 753 -1.85 -27.40 -3.90
N GLN A 754 -0.70 -26.73 -3.77
CA GLN A 754 -0.48 -25.38 -4.30
C GLN A 754 -0.61 -25.30 -5.83
N ILE A 755 -0.13 -26.31 -6.57
CA ILE A 755 -0.12 -26.30 -8.03
C ILE A 755 -1.55 -26.40 -8.54
N THR A 756 -2.31 -27.37 -8.03
CA THR A 756 -3.71 -27.52 -8.44
C THR A 756 -4.56 -26.32 -8.01
N SER A 757 -4.27 -25.68 -6.86
CA SER A 757 -4.88 -24.41 -6.44
C SER A 757 -4.62 -23.27 -7.45
N VAL A 758 -3.38 -23.06 -7.88
CA VAL A 758 -3.05 -22.04 -8.89
C VAL A 758 -3.73 -22.35 -10.23
N LEU A 759 -3.78 -23.62 -10.63
CA LEU A 759 -4.40 -24.06 -11.87
C LEU A 759 -5.92 -23.79 -11.89
N ILE A 760 -6.65 -24.15 -10.83
CA ILE A 760 -8.10 -23.88 -10.75
C ILE A 760 -8.40 -22.40 -10.76
N PHE A 761 -7.51 -21.57 -10.21
CA PHE A 761 -7.63 -20.12 -10.21
C PHE A 761 -7.39 -19.53 -11.59
N LEU A 762 -6.36 -20.01 -12.31
CA LEU A 762 -6.12 -19.65 -13.71
C LEU A 762 -7.32 -20.01 -14.59
N ILE A 763 -7.84 -21.23 -14.45
CA ILE A 763 -9.02 -21.71 -15.19
C ILE A 763 -10.25 -20.87 -14.84
N GLY A 764 -10.42 -20.58 -13.55
CA GLY A 764 -11.52 -19.78 -13.03
C GLY A 764 -11.55 -18.36 -13.59
N ILE A 765 -10.42 -17.75 -13.95
CA ILE A 765 -10.38 -16.36 -14.41
C ILE A 765 -10.32 -16.23 -15.93
N LEU A 766 -9.42 -16.95 -16.60
CA LEU A 766 -9.12 -16.71 -18.02
C LEU A 766 -10.06 -17.48 -18.97
N PRO A 767 -10.04 -18.82 -19.02
CA PRO A 767 -10.86 -19.58 -19.96
C PRO A 767 -12.35 -19.63 -19.58
N SER A 768 -12.69 -19.40 -18.31
CA SER A 768 -14.10 -19.35 -17.88
C SER A 768 -14.81 -18.05 -18.28
N PHE A 769 -14.06 -16.95 -18.45
CA PHE A 769 -14.63 -15.63 -18.72
C PHE A 769 -15.48 -15.59 -20.01
N PRO A 770 -15.00 -16.12 -21.16
CA PRO A 770 -15.83 -16.28 -22.36
C PRO A 770 -17.12 -17.08 -22.13
N LEU A 771 -17.05 -18.13 -21.30
CA LEU A 771 -18.20 -18.98 -20.99
C LEU A 771 -19.25 -18.20 -20.18
N TYR A 772 -18.83 -17.43 -19.18
CA TYR A 772 -19.70 -16.51 -18.46
C TYR A 772 -20.37 -15.51 -19.42
N MET A 773 -19.60 -14.89 -20.32
CA MET A 773 -20.11 -13.92 -21.28
C MET A 773 -21.12 -14.53 -22.26
N PHE A 774 -20.91 -15.80 -22.66
CA PHE A 774 -21.89 -16.56 -23.45
C PHE A 774 -23.22 -16.72 -22.72
N PHE A 775 -23.20 -17.17 -21.47
CA PHE A 775 -24.42 -17.35 -20.68
C PHE A 775 -25.14 -16.02 -20.40
N TYR A 776 -24.40 -14.94 -20.20
CA TYR A 776 -25.00 -13.61 -20.04
C TYR A 776 -25.80 -13.19 -21.28
N GLY A 777 -25.25 -13.46 -22.48
CA GLY A 777 -25.99 -13.28 -23.73
C GLY A 777 -27.19 -14.22 -23.86
N LEU A 778 -27.01 -15.49 -23.49
CA LEU A 778 -28.06 -16.51 -23.55
C LEU A 778 -29.26 -16.17 -22.64
N PHE A 779 -29.01 -15.56 -21.48
CA PHE A 779 -30.05 -15.14 -20.54
C PHE A 779 -30.60 -13.72 -20.80
N GLY A 780 -30.40 -13.19 -22.02
CA GLY A 780 -31.02 -11.93 -22.44
C GLY A 780 -30.45 -10.70 -21.72
N GLY A 781 -29.17 -10.73 -21.35
CA GLY A 781 -28.46 -9.58 -20.78
C GLY A 781 -28.23 -8.43 -21.77
N TRP A 782 -28.53 -8.64 -23.05
CA TRP A 782 -28.35 -7.64 -24.12
C TRP A 782 -29.66 -7.29 -24.82
N ASP A 783 -29.67 -6.07 -25.31
CA ASP A 783 -30.50 -5.63 -26.42
C ASP A 783 -29.58 -5.29 -27.61
N THR A 784 -30.17 -5.18 -28.80
CA THR A 784 -29.44 -4.97 -30.05
C THR A 784 -28.61 -3.68 -30.01
N GLY A 785 -29.15 -2.63 -29.38
CA GLY A 785 -28.48 -1.34 -29.26
C GLY A 785 -27.27 -1.39 -28.32
N THR A 786 -27.42 -2.00 -27.14
CA THR A 786 -26.31 -2.12 -26.18
C THR A 786 -25.24 -3.11 -26.63
N LEU A 787 -25.60 -4.14 -27.39
CA LEU A 787 -24.64 -5.05 -28.01
C LEU A 787 -23.84 -4.38 -29.14
N ALA A 788 -24.47 -3.50 -29.91
CA ALA A 788 -23.77 -2.69 -30.92
C ALA A 788 -22.80 -1.69 -30.27
N GLU A 789 -23.17 -1.08 -29.15
CA GLU A 789 -22.28 -0.20 -28.38
C GLU A 789 -21.09 -0.96 -27.78
N LEU A 790 -21.30 -2.20 -27.31
CA LEU A 790 -20.19 -3.07 -26.90
C LEU A 790 -19.23 -3.31 -28.08
N ARG A 791 -19.75 -3.59 -29.28
CA ARG A 791 -18.91 -3.76 -30.47
C ARG A 791 -18.07 -2.52 -30.76
N GLN A 792 -18.70 -1.35 -30.73
CA GLN A 792 -18.00 -0.07 -30.91
C GLN A 792 -16.89 0.12 -29.88
N SER A 793 -17.14 -0.27 -28.63
CA SER A 793 -16.16 -0.17 -27.54
C SER A 793 -14.99 -1.13 -27.72
N VAL A 794 -15.24 -2.36 -28.18
CA VAL A 794 -14.19 -3.33 -28.54
C VAL A 794 -13.26 -2.76 -29.61
N ASP A 795 -13.81 -2.06 -30.59
CA ASP A 795 -13.03 -1.45 -31.66
C ASP A 795 -12.11 -0.32 -31.16
N LEU A 796 -12.41 0.28 -30.00
CA LEU A 796 -11.56 1.29 -29.35
C LEU A 796 -10.37 0.70 -28.58
N THR A 797 -10.33 -0.60 -28.32
CA THR A 797 -9.36 -1.22 -27.39
C THR A 797 -7.96 -1.43 -27.98
N GLY A 798 -7.75 -1.08 -29.25
CA GLY A 798 -6.42 -1.05 -29.87
C GLY A 798 -5.68 -2.38 -29.78
N GLY A 799 -4.52 -2.39 -29.12
CA GLY A 799 -3.62 -3.55 -29.07
C GLY A 799 -4.18 -4.80 -28.38
N VAL A 800 -5.23 -4.66 -27.55
CA VAL A 800 -5.88 -5.81 -26.88
C VAL A 800 -7.21 -6.21 -27.52
N ARG A 801 -7.51 -5.70 -28.72
CA ARG A 801 -8.75 -5.98 -29.45
C ARG A 801 -9.03 -7.45 -29.66
N TRP A 802 -8.00 -8.27 -29.85
CA TRP A 802 -8.18 -9.71 -30.01
C TRP A 802 -8.75 -10.37 -28.75
N ILE A 803 -8.21 -10.04 -27.57
CA ILE A 803 -8.70 -10.54 -26.27
C ILE A 803 -10.11 -10.03 -25.99
N THR A 804 -10.40 -8.76 -26.24
CA THR A 804 -11.74 -8.19 -25.98
C THR A 804 -12.77 -8.72 -26.97
N ASN A 805 -12.39 -8.96 -28.23
CA ASN A 805 -13.30 -9.54 -29.21
C ASN A 805 -13.63 -11.00 -28.87
N TRP A 806 -12.64 -11.86 -28.63
CA TRP A 806 -12.87 -13.29 -28.37
C TRP A 806 -13.25 -13.62 -26.93
N GLY A 807 -12.82 -12.79 -25.97
CA GLY A 807 -13.15 -12.94 -24.56
C GLY A 807 -14.50 -12.35 -24.18
N PHE A 808 -14.91 -11.24 -24.81
CA PHE A 808 -16.14 -10.52 -24.48
C PHE A 808 -17.20 -10.65 -25.57
N TYR A 809 -16.90 -10.13 -26.77
CA TYR A 809 -17.93 -9.85 -27.77
C TYR A 809 -18.44 -11.10 -28.49
N GLN A 810 -17.57 -11.94 -29.04
CA GLN A 810 -18.00 -13.12 -29.80
C GLN A 810 -18.80 -14.12 -28.95
N PRO A 811 -18.38 -14.49 -27.72
CA PRO A 811 -19.16 -15.40 -26.89
C PRO A 811 -20.53 -14.81 -26.54
N THR A 812 -20.58 -13.53 -26.17
CA THR A 812 -21.84 -12.89 -25.79
C THR A 812 -22.77 -12.68 -26.97
N ALA A 813 -22.25 -12.35 -28.15
CA ALA A 813 -23.02 -12.23 -29.38
C ALA A 813 -23.61 -13.58 -29.81
N LEU A 814 -22.85 -14.67 -29.68
CA LEU A 814 -23.34 -16.03 -29.90
C LEU A 814 -24.47 -16.37 -28.92
N GLY A 815 -24.26 -16.11 -27.63
CA GLY A 815 -25.29 -16.31 -26.60
C GLY A 815 -26.57 -15.51 -26.89
N ALA A 816 -26.43 -14.23 -27.25
CA ALA A 816 -27.56 -13.37 -27.60
C ALA A 816 -28.29 -13.84 -28.86
N ARG A 817 -27.57 -14.39 -29.86
CA ARG A 817 -28.18 -14.97 -31.07
C ARG A 817 -29.00 -16.22 -30.77
N LEU A 818 -28.55 -17.05 -29.83
CA LEU A 818 -29.24 -18.28 -29.43
C LEU A 818 -30.33 -18.04 -28.37
N SER A 819 -30.34 -16.87 -27.74
CA SER A 819 -31.25 -16.56 -26.63
C SER A 819 -32.71 -16.39 -27.09
N PRO A 820 -33.66 -17.12 -26.50
CA PRO A 820 -35.10 -16.92 -26.76
C PRO A 820 -35.66 -15.64 -26.11
N ILE A 821 -34.89 -15.00 -25.22
CA ILE A 821 -35.27 -13.79 -24.48
C ILE A 821 -34.42 -12.57 -24.86
N ASN A 822 -33.61 -12.67 -25.91
CA ASN A 822 -32.90 -11.53 -26.48
C ASN A 822 -33.88 -10.40 -26.83
N ASN A 823 -33.49 -9.14 -26.60
CA ASN A 823 -34.32 -7.94 -26.79
C ASN A 823 -35.63 -7.86 -25.97
N ARG A 824 -35.94 -8.80 -25.08
CA ARG A 824 -37.18 -8.72 -24.26
C ARG A 824 -37.11 -7.69 -23.14
N PHE A 825 -35.91 -7.30 -22.72
CA PHE A 825 -35.70 -6.35 -21.62
C PHE A 825 -34.83 -5.16 -22.08
N PRO A 826 -35.26 -4.33 -23.03
CA PRO A 826 -34.43 -3.27 -23.62
C PRO A 826 -34.21 -2.09 -22.66
N ILE A 827 -33.06 -1.42 -22.79
CA ILE A 827 -32.81 -0.13 -22.13
C ILE A 827 -33.55 0.98 -22.88
N SER A 828 -34.79 1.24 -22.48
CA SER A 828 -35.73 2.11 -23.21
C SER A 828 -35.31 3.57 -23.36
N ILE A 829 -34.34 4.08 -22.59
CA ILE A 829 -33.86 5.48 -22.71
C ILE A 829 -32.72 5.66 -23.70
N ARG A 830 -32.19 4.57 -24.28
CA ARG A 830 -30.96 4.61 -25.07
C ARG A 830 -31.03 5.57 -26.25
N ASP A 831 -32.08 5.50 -27.06
CA ASP A 831 -32.15 6.29 -28.29
C ASP A 831 -32.22 7.81 -27.99
N ASN A 832 -32.98 8.20 -26.96
CA ASN A 832 -33.02 9.57 -26.46
C ASN A 832 -31.67 10.03 -25.89
N ALA A 833 -30.94 9.13 -25.20
CA ALA A 833 -29.60 9.44 -24.70
C ALA A 833 -28.58 9.62 -25.84
N LEU A 834 -28.66 8.82 -26.90
CA LEU A 834 -27.82 8.96 -28.08
C LEU A 834 -28.12 10.23 -28.88
N GLU A 835 -29.37 10.69 -28.88
CA GLU A 835 -29.74 12.00 -29.40
C GLU A 835 -29.02 13.12 -28.63
N GLU A 836 -29.13 13.13 -27.31
CA GLU A 836 -28.43 14.10 -26.46
C GLU A 836 -26.89 14.02 -26.63
N ALA A 837 -26.34 12.81 -26.79
CA ALA A 837 -24.92 12.61 -27.04
C ALA A 837 -24.49 13.18 -28.40
N ARG A 838 -25.30 13.01 -29.45
CA ARG A 838 -25.02 13.59 -30.77
C ARG A 838 -25.06 15.11 -30.73
N GLN A 839 -26.06 15.69 -30.07
CA GLN A 839 -26.15 17.13 -29.86
C GLN A 839 -24.92 17.66 -29.12
N LEU A 840 -24.54 17.00 -28.02
CA LEU A 840 -23.37 17.41 -27.25
C LEU A 840 -22.06 17.29 -28.07
N THR A 841 -21.96 16.26 -28.93
CA THR A 841 -20.82 16.11 -29.83
C THR A 841 -20.72 17.28 -30.82
N ILE A 842 -21.85 17.81 -31.30
CA ILE A 842 -21.91 18.96 -32.21
C ILE A 842 -21.62 20.28 -31.48
N GLU A 843 -22.07 20.41 -30.23
CA GLU A 843 -21.88 21.61 -29.39
C GLU A 843 -20.41 21.82 -28.96
N LYS A 844 -19.59 20.76 -28.99
CA LYS A 844 -18.17 20.81 -28.58
C LYS A 844 -17.35 21.73 -29.48
N VAL A 845 -16.57 22.60 -28.84
CA VAL A 845 -15.58 23.43 -29.52
C VAL A 845 -14.47 22.55 -30.10
N LYS A 846 -14.10 22.80 -31.35
CA LYS A 846 -12.95 22.17 -31.99
C LYS A 846 -11.65 22.80 -31.48
N LEU A 847 -10.73 21.96 -31.03
CA LEU A 847 -9.41 22.34 -30.51
C LEU A 847 -8.38 22.59 -31.60
#